data_AF-A0A816GUC2-F1
#
_entry.id   AF-A0A816GUC2-F1
#
_cell.length_a   1.000
_cell.length_b   1.000
_cell.length_c   1.000
_cell.angle_alpha   90.00
_cell.angle_beta   90.00
_cell.angle_gamma   90.00
#
_symmetry.space_group_name_H-M   'P 1'
#
loop_
_entity.id
_entity.type
_entity.pdbx_description
1 polymer ?
#
loop_
_entity_poly.entity_id
_entity_poly.type
_entity_poly.pdbx_seq_one_letter_code
_entity_poly.pdbx_strand_id
1 'polypeptide(L)'
;MHRVCYITNWSRYRSGEAKFEIEFVDPFMCSHIIYAYATVDEQKPEIIPIQKDDLEHYRELSLLKRTNPNLKISIRLGGKVSQYTRYLKHSKMAAQLVRSIIWYMATHGFDGVDIALEFVDGDNPEDKVALTTLIEELAKQKRLMLRSMITLTAAPFVENLLKVYDIEKIGHLVDYINLMTFDFYGPWDEKTGVFAPLYHQHYQVEAESLRNVDGLVKLWLSLAIPRNKLIIGIPAYGRSFALSSRQTSLHAPANGPGYPGRYTKTRGFLSYYEVCEKGQSQAWQRIWLDSEKAWYMTNGDQWITYEDVDSAALKAQYAKAEQLGGVFIWSIDNDEFSGFFCNTEPFPITRQVFSTLNLPVPATIATSLAIQQRIPSIIAPITVAPTVRFINVQAQNAPVSSAVPNNLQQLLSALSALSATTTYASIPEPSAPPPVAHQTYNAEYICARHHAGRNGIYRDRTNCSIFYFCEGTDLASLRYHIFFCPAGLEFSMDACTCDWPTGRVCQTTSETFCVSHSARTTTTTATTTTTKPTTVQSNIPQSALIALNGLGQLLGVSSGSTPMFDCVGRRSGLYRDMYDCTKFYFCTTNNQAADGGLLRYDFVCPANYAFSMTTCRCELGQSHTCHTLTKTDCLLL
;
A
#
# COMPACT_ATOMS: atom_id res chain seq x y z
N MET A 1 -8.91 7.28 11.09
CA MET A 1 -8.32 6.04 10.56
C MET A 1 -8.23 6.13 9.04
N HIS A 2 -7.21 5.53 8.42
CA HIS A 2 -7.04 5.47 6.98
C HIS A 2 -7.98 4.41 6.37
N ARG A 3 -8.56 4.73 5.21
CA ARG A 3 -9.38 3.85 4.36
C ARG A 3 -8.61 3.70 3.06
N VAL A 4 -7.86 2.62 2.92
CA VAL A 4 -6.91 2.45 1.81
C VAL A 4 -7.47 1.42 0.82
N CYS A 5 -7.35 1.70 -0.47
CA CYS A 5 -7.89 0.85 -1.54
C CYS A 5 -6.78 0.50 -2.53
N TYR A 6 -6.47 -0.78 -2.69
CA TYR A 6 -5.61 -1.22 -3.79
C TYR A 6 -6.44 -1.41 -5.07
N ILE A 7 -5.87 -0.97 -6.19
CA ILE A 7 -6.36 -1.24 -7.55
C ILE A 7 -5.24 -1.93 -8.32
N THR A 8 -5.53 -3.06 -8.96
CA THR A 8 -4.55 -3.81 -9.74
C THR A 8 -4.66 -3.50 -11.23
N ASN A 9 -3.54 -3.24 -11.92
CA ASN A 9 -3.57 -2.85 -13.34
C ASN A 9 -4.09 -3.98 -14.25
N TRP A 10 -3.82 -5.23 -13.90
CA TRP A 10 -4.26 -6.40 -14.67
C TRP A 10 -5.77 -6.66 -14.60
N SER A 11 -6.50 -6.04 -13.66
CA SER A 11 -7.96 -6.18 -13.54
C SER A 11 -8.73 -5.69 -14.78
N ARG A 12 -8.17 -4.73 -15.53
CA ARG A 12 -8.72 -4.23 -16.80
C ARG A 12 -8.64 -5.20 -17.97
N TYR A 13 -7.83 -6.26 -17.85
CA TYR A 13 -7.71 -7.30 -18.88
C TYR A 13 -8.61 -8.51 -18.61
N ARG A 14 -9.40 -8.48 -17.52
CA ARG A 14 -10.47 -9.46 -17.28
C ARG A 14 -11.59 -9.29 -18.33
N SER A 15 -12.28 -10.38 -18.61
CA SER A 15 -13.25 -10.45 -19.71
C SER A 15 -14.70 -10.25 -19.25
N GLY A 16 -15.47 -9.43 -19.98
CA GLY A 16 -16.89 -9.16 -19.68
C GLY A 16 -17.06 -8.31 -18.43
N GLU A 17 -18.14 -8.55 -17.67
CA GLU A 17 -18.51 -7.79 -16.46
C GLU A 17 -17.45 -7.75 -15.36
N ALA A 18 -16.43 -8.61 -15.42
CA ALA A 18 -15.31 -8.62 -14.46
C ALA A 18 -14.18 -7.64 -14.83
N LYS A 19 -14.32 -6.92 -15.95
CA LYS A 19 -13.39 -5.88 -16.37
C LYS A 19 -13.51 -4.67 -15.47
N PHE A 20 -12.46 -4.37 -14.71
CA PHE A 20 -12.42 -3.20 -13.85
C PHE A 20 -11.72 -2.03 -14.54
N GLU A 21 -12.35 -0.86 -14.50
CA GLU A 21 -11.82 0.43 -15.01
C GLU A 21 -11.98 1.49 -13.90
N ILE A 22 -11.26 2.62 -14.01
CA ILE A 22 -11.24 3.65 -12.95
C ILE A 22 -12.62 4.33 -12.75
N GLU A 23 -13.52 4.25 -13.74
CA GLU A 23 -14.89 4.77 -13.68
C GLU A 23 -15.74 4.19 -12.53
N PHE A 24 -15.45 2.96 -12.07
CA PHE A 24 -16.15 2.36 -10.93
C PHE A 24 -15.72 2.97 -9.57
N VAL A 25 -14.64 3.75 -9.52
CA VAL A 25 -14.04 4.22 -8.26
C VAL A 25 -14.73 5.49 -7.76
N ASP A 26 -15.60 5.35 -6.75
CA ASP A 26 -16.14 6.47 -5.97
C ASP A 26 -14.99 7.24 -5.26
N PRO A 27 -14.74 8.52 -5.60
CA PRO A 27 -13.65 9.32 -5.01
C PRO A 27 -13.75 9.52 -3.50
N PHE A 28 -14.91 9.29 -2.87
CA PHE A 28 -15.16 9.47 -1.44
C PHE A 28 -15.18 8.15 -0.65
N MET A 29 -15.24 6.99 -1.32
CA MET A 29 -15.19 5.68 -0.68
C MET A 29 -13.85 5.46 0.02
N CYS A 30 -12.76 5.72 -0.69
CA CYS A 30 -11.40 5.60 -0.19
C CYS A 30 -10.90 6.95 0.37
N SER A 31 -9.97 6.94 1.33
CA SER A 31 -9.15 8.14 1.62
C SER A 31 -7.80 8.09 0.92
N HIS A 32 -7.30 6.88 0.65
CA HIS A 32 -6.05 6.63 -0.07
C HIS A 32 -6.31 5.55 -1.13
N ILE A 33 -5.85 5.75 -2.35
CA ILE A 33 -5.77 4.73 -3.39
C ILE A 33 -4.29 4.38 -3.60
N ILE A 34 -4.00 3.10 -3.76
CA ILE A 34 -2.67 2.62 -4.13
C ILE A 34 -2.81 1.80 -5.42
N TYR A 35 -2.23 2.30 -6.51
CA TYR A 35 -2.26 1.62 -7.80
C TYR A 35 -1.09 0.62 -7.90
N ALA A 36 -1.40 -0.63 -8.19
CA ALA A 36 -0.46 -1.73 -8.32
C ALA A 36 -0.28 -2.12 -9.80
N TYR A 37 0.91 -1.99 -10.40
CA TYR A 37 2.16 -1.45 -9.85
C TYR A 37 3.07 -0.93 -10.98
N ALA A 38 4.10 -0.18 -10.61
CA ALA A 38 5.25 0.14 -11.46
C ALA A 38 6.48 -0.68 -11.00
N THR A 39 7.48 -0.81 -11.87
CA THR A 39 8.73 -1.56 -11.59
C THR A 39 9.95 -0.69 -11.86
N VAL A 40 11.12 -1.11 -11.36
CA VAL A 40 12.40 -0.61 -11.86
C VAL A 40 12.72 -1.22 -13.23
N ASP A 41 13.33 -0.42 -14.11
CA ASP A 41 13.91 -0.85 -15.38
C ASP A 41 15.11 -1.79 -15.14
N GLU A 42 15.39 -2.70 -16.07
CA GLU A 42 16.46 -3.70 -15.88
C GLU A 42 17.86 -3.20 -16.30
N GLN A 43 17.91 -2.13 -17.10
CA GLN A 43 19.11 -1.58 -17.69
C GLN A 43 19.49 -0.22 -17.07
N LYS A 44 18.51 0.50 -16.50
CA LYS A 44 18.68 1.84 -15.91
C LYS A 44 18.09 1.96 -14.50
N PRO A 45 18.65 2.83 -13.64
CA PRO A 45 18.06 3.18 -12.34
C PRO A 45 16.86 4.11 -12.52
N GLU A 46 15.80 3.63 -13.18
CA GLU A 46 14.60 4.38 -13.54
C GLU A 46 13.34 3.56 -13.23
N ILE A 47 12.24 4.21 -12.81
CA ILE A 47 10.93 3.57 -12.67
C ILE A 47 10.15 3.66 -13.98
N ILE A 48 9.54 2.54 -14.35
CA ILE A 48 8.74 2.37 -15.57
C ILE A 48 7.37 1.75 -15.24
N PRO A 49 6.33 2.05 -16.03
CA PRO A 49 5.06 1.33 -15.93
C PRO A 49 5.24 -0.13 -16.40
N ILE A 50 4.35 -1.03 -15.96
CA ILE A 50 4.36 -2.43 -16.41
C ILE A 50 3.79 -2.53 -17.82
N GLN A 51 2.75 -1.75 -18.13
CA GLN A 51 2.15 -1.65 -19.46
C GLN A 51 2.05 -0.19 -19.91
N LYS A 52 2.09 0.07 -21.23
CA LYS A 52 2.05 1.45 -21.75
C LYS A 52 0.74 2.18 -21.44
N ASP A 53 -0.36 1.43 -21.35
CA ASP A 53 -1.70 1.90 -21.04
C ASP A 53 -1.96 2.14 -19.54
N ASP A 54 -1.02 1.77 -18.65
CA ASP A 54 -1.04 2.23 -17.24
C ASP A 54 -1.05 3.77 -17.17
N LEU A 55 -0.39 4.44 -18.12
CA LEU A 55 -0.31 5.90 -18.20
C LEU A 55 -1.67 6.58 -18.40
N GLU A 56 -2.68 5.85 -18.88
CA GLU A 56 -4.06 6.33 -19.02
C GLU A 56 -4.79 6.26 -17.68
N HIS A 57 -4.76 5.10 -17.02
CA HIS A 57 -5.24 4.93 -15.64
C HIS A 57 -4.63 5.96 -14.66
N TYR A 58 -3.34 6.27 -14.78
CA TYR A 58 -2.69 7.29 -13.93
C TYR A 58 -3.33 8.68 -14.08
N ARG A 59 -3.76 9.04 -15.31
CA ARG A 59 -4.44 10.30 -15.58
C ARG A 59 -5.85 10.27 -15.02
N GLU A 60 -6.61 9.19 -15.27
CA GLU A 60 -7.97 9.01 -14.75
C GLU A 60 -8.01 9.08 -13.22
N LEU A 61 -7.12 8.35 -12.55
CA LEU A 61 -6.93 8.42 -11.10
C LEU A 61 -6.65 9.85 -10.62
N SER A 62 -5.72 10.55 -11.28
CA SER A 62 -5.42 11.95 -10.98
C SER A 62 -6.63 12.88 -11.15
N LEU A 63 -7.55 12.57 -12.07
CA LEU A 63 -8.79 13.34 -12.26
C LEU A 63 -9.78 13.14 -11.11
N LEU A 64 -9.79 11.99 -10.41
CA LEU A 64 -10.64 11.77 -9.22
C LEU A 64 -10.38 12.82 -8.13
N LYS A 65 -9.15 13.36 -8.03
CA LYS A 65 -8.78 14.43 -7.09
C LYS A 65 -9.43 15.78 -7.41
N ARG A 66 -10.00 15.99 -8.61
CA ARG A 66 -10.84 17.16 -8.91
C ARG A 66 -12.18 17.09 -8.17
N THR A 67 -12.71 15.89 -7.99
CA THR A 67 -13.96 15.62 -7.27
C THR A 67 -13.74 15.56 -5.76
N ASN A 68 -12.65 14.90 -5.32
CA ASN A 68 -12.24 14.86 -3.92
C ASN A 68 -10.77 15.31 -3.74
N PRO A 69 -10.50 16.60 -3.48
CA PRO A 69 -9.14 17.11 -3.25
C PRO A 69 -8.42 16.53 -2.02
N ASN A 70 -9.15 15.87 -1.11
CA ASN A 70 -8.57 15.21 0.07
C ASN A 70 -8.07 13.79 -0.24
N LEU A 71 -8.52 13.18 -1.34
CA LEU A 71 -8.06 11.87 -1.80
C LEU A 71 -6.54 11.89 -2.03
N LYS A 72 -5.86 10.84 -1.59
CA LYS A 72 -4.44 10.61 -1.85
C LYS A 72 -4.25 9.40 -2.74
N ILE A 73 -3.34 9.49 -3.70
CA ILE A 73 -3.10 8.43 -4.67
C ILE A 73 -1.60 8.14 -4.71
N SER A 74 -1.23 6.92 -4.37
CA SER A 74 0.16 6.45 -4.41
C SER A 74 0.38 5.43 -5.53
N ILE A 75 1.60 5.41 -6.08
CA ILE A 75 2.06 4.33 -6.96
C ILE A 75 2.77 3.26 -6.13
N ARG A 76 2.41 1.98 -6.31
CA ARG A 76 3.14 0.86 -5.73
C ARG A 76 4.35 0.49 -6.60
N LEU A 77 5.49 0.30 -5.98
CA LEU A 77 6.68 -0.30 -6.58
C LEU A 77 6.73 -1.78 -6.19
N GLY A 78 6.65 -2.67 -7.19
CA GLY A 78 6.68 -4.12 -7.02
C GLY A 78 7.89 -4.78 -7.68
N GLY A 79 7.87 -6.10 -7.84
CA GLY A 79 8.99 -6.87 -8.36
C GLY A 79 9.97 -7.34 -7.28
N LYS A 80 11.01 -8.07 -7.68
CA LYS A 80 11.98 -8.66 -6.74
C LYS A 80 12.91 -7.59 -6.19
N VAL A 81 13.16 -7.62 -4.88
CA VAL A 81 14.12 -6.71 -4.22
C VAL A 81 15.50 -6.72 -4.91
N SER A 82 15.97 -7.87 -5.38
CA SER A 82 17.24 -8.02 -6.10
C SER A 82 17.32 -7.20 -7.39
N GLN A 83 16.20 -6.88 -8.03
CA GLN A 83 16.16 -5.96 -9.19
C GLN A 83 16.54 -4.53 -8.78
N TYR A 84 16.21 -4.10 -7.56
CA TYR A 84 16.53 -2.79 -7.00
C TYR A 84 17.93 -2.77 -6.38
N THR A 85 18.33 -3.85 -5.72
CA THR A 85 19.65 -4.05 -5.11
C THR A 85 20.81 -3.78 -6.07
N ARG A 86 20.66 -4.10 -7.36
CA ARG A 86 21.67 -3.82 -8.41
C ARG A 86 22.04 -2.33 -8.51
N TYR A 87 21.09 -1.43 -8.24
CA TYR A 87 21.29 0.02 -8.27
C TYR A 87 21.59 0.59 -6.88
N LEU A 88 20.93 0.09 -5.84
CA LEU A 88 21.01 0.63 -4.48
C LEU A 88 22.39 0.42 -3.82
N LYS A 89 23.15 -0.59 -4.26
CA LYS A 89 24.56 -0.79 -3.87
C LYS A 89 25.51 0.33 -4.33
N HIS A 90 25.11 1.17 -5.28
CA HIS A 90 25.95 2.22 -5.85
C HIS A 90 25.33 3.60 -5.59
N SER A 91 25.93 4.41 -4.72
CA SER A 91 25.38 5.70 -4.27
C SER A 91 24.89 6.61 -5.39
N LYS A 92 25.61 6.68 -6.52
CA LYS A 92 25.20 7.46 -7.71
C LYS A 92 23.95 6.89 -8.38
N MET A 93 23.81 5.57 -8.50
CA MET A 93 22.65 4.92 -9.09
C MET A 93 21.46 4.93 -8.13
N ALA A 94 21.69 4.76 -6.82
CA ALA A 94 20.68 4.94 -5.78
C ALA A 94 20.04 6.34 -5.85
N ALA A 95 20.87 7.39 -5.94
CA ALA A 95 20.40 8.77 -6.10
C ALA A 95 19.63 9.00 -7.42
N GLN A 96 20.05 8.34 -8.52
CA GLN A 96 19.32 8.38 -9.79
C GLN A 96 17.94 7.69 -9.70
N LEU A 97 17.88 6.49 -9.10
CA LEU A 97 16.65 5.73 -8.89
C LEU A 97 15.66 6.51 -8.01
N VAL A 98 16.14 7.07 -6.90
CA VAL A 98 15.33 7.90 -6.00
C VAL A 98 14.83 9.15 -6.72
N ARG A 99 15.67 9.83 -7.51
CA ARG A 99 15.23 10.97 -8.34
C ARG A 99 14.21 10.55 -9.40
N SER A 100 14.32 9.35 -9.97
CA SER A 100 13.35 8.80 -10.92
C SER A 100 11.99 8.55 -10.26
N ILE A 101 11.95 7.92 -9.08
CA ILE A 101 10.70 7.73 -8.30
C ILE A 101 10.00 9.08 -8.07
N ILE A 102 10.74 10.09 -7.63
CA ILE A 102 10.22 11.43 -7.34
C ILE A 102 9.68 12.10 -8.59
N TRP A 103 10.41 12.00 -9.71
CA TRP A 103 9.97 12.55 -11.00
C TRP A 103 8.73 11.82 -11.53
N TYR A 104 8.66 10.49 -11.37
CA TYR A 104 7.52 9.67 -11.77
C TYR A 104 6.27 10.07 -10.98
N MET A 105 6.40 10.25 -9.66
CA MET A 105 5.32 10.75 -8.80
C MET A 105 4.81 12.11 -9.26
N ALA A 106 5.71 13.08 -9.46
CA ALA A 106 5.33 14.44 -9.89
C ALA A 106 4.69 14.46 -11.29
N THR A 107 5.22 13.68 -12.23
CA THR A 107 4.76 13.64 -13.63
C THR A 107 3.38 13.01 -13.78
N HIS A 108 3.07 12.02 -12.93
CA HIS A 108 1.81 11.27 -12.97
C HIS A 108 0.82 11.65 -11.87
N GLY A 109 1.11 12.72 -11.11
CA GLY A 109 0.18 13.29 -10.12
C GLY A 109 0.04 12.49 -8.82
N PHE A 110 0.97 11.59 -8.50
CA PHE A 110 0.92 10.79 -7.27
C PHE A 110 1.32 11.59 -6.01
N ASP A 111 0.55 11.42 -4.95
CA ASP A 111 0.80 11.99 -3.62
C ASP A 111 1.76 11.11 -2.77
N GLY A 112 2.12 9.92 -3.24
CA GLY A 112 3.00 9.02 -2.50
C GLY A 112 3.52 7.81 -3.28
N VAL A 113 4.35 7.02 -2.61
CA VAL A 113 4.90 5.76 -3.09
C VAL A 113 4.67 4.64 -2.05
N ASP A 114 4.24 3.47 -2.51
CA ASP A 114 4.11 2.23 -1.72
C ASP A 114 5.22 1.26 -2.11
N ILE A 115 6.09 0.91 -1.17
CA ILE A 115 7.23 0.01 -1.41
C ILE A 115 6.79 -1.40 -1.05
N ALA A 116 6.79 -2.31 -2.02
CA ALA A 116 6.25 -3.66 -1.87
C ALA A 116 7.10 -4.69 -2.63
N LEU A 117 8.39 -4.77 -2.26
CA LEU A 117 9.37 -5.61 -2.95
C LEU A 117 9.33 -7.06 -2.46
N GLU A 118 9.42 -8.00 -3.40
CA GLU A 118 9.39 -9.43 -3.13
C GLU A 118 10.78 -9.98 -2.79
N PHE A 119 10.87 -10.67 -1.66
CA PHE A 119 12.09 -11.34 -1.19
C PHE A 119 12.02 -12.84 -1.54
N VAL A 120 12.17 -13.15 -2.82
CA VAL A 120 12.01 -14.52 -3.35
C VAL A 120 13.11 -15.46 -2.84
N ASP A 121 14.33 -14.95 -2.67
CA ASP A 121 15.50 -15.77 -2.33
C ASP A 121 15.86 -15.76 -0.83
N GLY A 122 15.10 -15.01 0.00
CA GLY A 122 15.04 -15.08 1.48
C GLY A 122 16.29 -14.71 2.30
N ASP A 123 17.48 -15.02 1.80
CA ASP A 123 18.71 -15.17 2.57
C ASP A 123 19.87 -14.28 2.05
N ASN A 124 19.64 -13.38 1.10
CA ASN A 124 20.64 -12.38 0.66
C ASN A 124 20.65 -11.16 1.61
N PRO A 125 21.71 -10.93 2.41
CA PRO A 125 21.75 -9.81 3.36
C PRO A 125 21.77 -8.44 2.66
N GLU A 126 22.26 -8.40 1.41
CA GLU A 126 22.35 -7.16 0.64
C GLU A 126 20.97 -6.62 0.25
N ASP A 127 19.96 -7.48 0.12
CA ASP A 127 18.59 -7.09 -0.22
C ASP A 127 17.90 -6.35 0.94
N LYS A 128 18.13 -6.77 2.18
CA LYS A 128 17.71 -6.04 3.38
C LYS A 128 18.37 -4.66 3.45
N VAL A 129 19.68 -4.58 3.16
CA VAL A 129 20.41 -3.30 3.11
C VAL A 129 19.90 -2.42 1.98
N ALA A 130 19.59 -2.99 0.80
CA ALA A 130 19.06 -2.25 -0.33
C ALA A 130 17.69 -1.63 -0.02
N LEU A 131 16.72 -2.42 0.49
CA LEU A 131 15.41 -1.88 0.88
C LEU A 131 15.53 -0.76 1.93
N THR A 132 16.39 -0.96 2.93
CA THR A 132 16.68 0.07 3.95
C THR A 132 17.24 1.34 3.31
N THR A 133 18.23 1.21 2.42
CA THR A 133 18.84 2.31 1.65
C THR A 133 17.80 3.08 0.83
N LEU A 134 16.89 2.37 0.15
CA LEU A 134 15.83 2.99 -0.66
C LEU A 134 14.90 3.85 0.20
N ILE A 135 14.44 3.34 1.34
CA ILE A 135 13.55 4.05 2.26
C ILE A 135 14.28 5.24 2.91
N GLU A 136 15.55 5.08 3.30
CA GLU A 136 16.37 6.17 3.83
C GLU A 136 16.57 7.31 2.82
N GLU A 137 16.94 7.01 1.56
CA GLU A 137 17.12 8.03 0.54
C GLU A 137 15.80 8.72 0.17
N LEU A 138 14.70 7.97 0.03
CA LEU A 138 13.37 8.56 -0.15
C LEU A 138 13.00 9.48 1.03
N ALA A 139 13.27 9.07 2.27
CA ALA A 139 12.99 9.88 3.46
C ALA A 139 13.89 11.13 3.58
N LYS A 140 15.14 11.07 3.11
CA LYS A 140 16.01 12.25 2.97
C LYS A 140 15.41 13.25 1.99
N GLN A 141 14.97 12.79 0.81
CA GLN A 141 14.35 13.65 -0.21
C GLN A 141 12.92 14.10 0.15
N LYS A 142 12.18 13.36 0.97
CA LYS A 142 10.84 13.74 1.44
C LYS A 142 10.80 15.08 2.18
N ARG A 143 11.91 15.51 2.79
CA ARG A 143 12.04 16.86 3.37
C ARG A 143 11.95 17.98 2.32
N LEU A 144 12.28 17.68 1.07
CA LEU A 144 12.17 18.59 -0.08
C LEU A 144 10.83 18.41 -0.82
N MET A 145 10.21 17.23 -0.71
CA MET A 145 8.87 16.94 -1.24
C MET A 145 7.77 17.21 -0.21
N LEU A 146 7.38 18.47 -0.07
CA LEU A 146 6.28 18.84 0.82
C LEU A 146 5.00 18.05 0.48
N ARG A 147 4.51 17.26 1.45
CA ARG A 147 3.30 16.43 1.43
C ARG A 147 3.37 15.08 0.70
N SER A 148 4.52 14.64 0.21
CA SER A 148 4.65 13.28 -0.36
C SER A 148 4.73 12.18 0.71
N MET A 149 3.97 11.10 0.53
CA MET A 149 3.97 9.94 1.42
C MET A 149 4.93 8.83 0.97
N ILE A 150 5.50 8.11 1.93
CA ILE A 150 6.27 6.88 1.72
C ILE A 150 5.61 5.81 2.59
N THR A 151 5.19 4.71 1.98
CA THR A 151 4.50 3.62 2.66
C THR A 151 5.21 2.30 2.38
N LEU A 152 5.13 1.37 3.32
CA LEU A 152 5.71 0.03 3.18
C LEU A 152 4.57 -0.99 3.20
N THR A 153 4.45 -1.80 2.16
CA THR A 153 3.64 -3.02 2.24
C THR A 153 4.51 -4.18 2.66
N ALA A 154 4.19 -4.78 3.81
CA ALA A 154 4.96 -5.85 4.40
C ALA A 154 4.28 -7.22 4.27
N ALA A 155 5.10 -8.25 4.03
CA ALA A 155 4.67 -9.64 3.88
C ALA A 155 4.11 -10.26 5.18
N PRO A 156 3.21 -11.27 5.08
CA PRO A 156 2.66 -11.99 6.25
C PRO A 156 3.68 -12.85 7.01
N PHE A 157 4.80 -13.22 6.37
CA PHE A 157 5.67 -14.30 6.82
C PHE A 157 6.59 -13.88 7.98
N VAL A 158 6.11 -14.10 9.21
CA VAL A 158 6.85 -13.85 10.46
C VAL A 158 8.25 -14.46 10.48
N GLU A 159 8.38 -15.72 10.05
CA GLU A 159 9.64 -16.48 10.02
C GLU A 159 10.76 -15.77 9.22
N ASN A 160 10.39 -14.98 8.21
CA ASN A 160 11.31 -14.24 7.35
C ASN A 160 11.30 -12.73 7.59
N LEU A 161 10.32 -12.20 8.33
CA LEU A 161 10.08 -10.75 8.52
C LEU A 161 11.35 -9.99 8.94
N LEU A 162 12.11 -10.57 9.86
CA LEU A 162 13.34 -10.00 10.44
C LEU A 162 14.55 -10.17 9.52
N LYS A 163 14.54 -11.19 8.65
CA LYS A 163 15.56 -11.39 7.62
C LYS A 163 15.44 -10.34 6.51
N VAL A 164 14.22 -9.94 6.17
CA VAL A 164 13.94 -9.09 5.00
C VAL A 164 13.79 -7.59 5.34
N TYR A 165 13.30 -7.24 6.54
CA TYR A 165 13.09 -5.86 6.96
C TYR A 165 14.04 -5.43 8.09
N ASP A 166 14.59 -4.22 8.01
CA ASP A 166 15.24 -3.52 9.12
C ASP A 166 14.20 -2.63 9.81
N ILE A 167 13.29 -3.27 10.55
CA ILE A 167 12.05 -2.65 11.06
C ILE A 167 12.33 -1.44 11.95
N GLU A 168 13.36 -1.51 12.80
CA GLU A 168 13.79 -0.41 13.67
C GLU A 168 14.15 0.85 12.85
N LYS A 169 14.94 0.69 11.77
CA LYS A 169 15.31 1.83 10.92
C LYS A 169 14.15 2.32 10.07
N ILE A 170 13.47 1.42 9.35
CA ILE A 170 12.51 1.83 8.30
C ILE A 170 11.16 2.25 8.86
N GLY A 171 10.71 1.68 9.98
CA GLY A 171 9.38 1.91 10.54
C GLY A 171 9.14 3.33 11.04
N HIS A 172 10.20 4.05 11.43
CA HIS A 172 10.11 5.47 11.78
C HIS A 172 10.10 6.39 10.54
N LEU A 173 10.68 5.97 9.42
CA LEU A 173 10.85 6.77 8.19
C LEU A 173 9.61 6.80 7.30
N VAL A 174 8.86 5.69 7.22
CA VAL A 174 7.61 5.59 6.46
C VAL A 174 6.43 6.24 7.19
N ASP A 175 5.41 6.73 6.48
CA ASP A 175 4.20 7.31 7.08
C ASP A 175 3.34 6.24 7.76
N TYR A 176 3.11 5.13 7.05
CA TYR A 176 2.36 3.98 7.54
C TYR A 176 2.81 2.69 6.86
N ILE A 177 2.50 1.56 7.49
CA ILE A 177 2.87 0.20 7.08
C ILE A 177 1.58 -0.58 6.80
N ASN A 178 1.43 -1.03 5.56
CA ASN A 178 0.34 -1.87 5.10
C ASN A 178 0.73 -3.34 5.37
N LEU A 179 0.19 -3.94 6.42
CA LEU A 179 0.40 -5.34 6.77
C LEU A 179 -0.48 -6.23 5.91
N MET A 180 0.10 -7.07 5.05
CA MET A 180 -0.64 -8.08 4.29
C MET A 180 -1.08 -9.21 5.24
N THR A 181 -2.10 -8.96 6.05
CA THR A 181 -2.68 -9.86 7.06
C THR A 181 -3.61 -10.91 6.43
N PHE A 182 -3.12 -11.55 5.39
CA PHE A 182 -3.78 -12.57 4.57
C PHE A 182 -2.70 -13.42 3.86
N ASP A 183 -3.11 -14.49 3.17
CA ASP A 183 -2.21 -15.50 2.62
C ASP A 183 -1.32 -16.21 3.68
N PHE A 184 -1.84 -16.35 4.89
CA PHE A 184 -1.21 -17.15 5.96
C PHE A 184 -1.24 -18.65 5.67
N TYR A 185 -2.29 -19.11 4.99
CA TYR A 185 -2.48 -20.46 4.48
C TYR A 185 -3.02 -20.39 3.04
N GLY A 186 -2.69 -21.37 2.21
CA GLY A 186 -3.11 -21.40 0.82
C GLY A 186 -2.69 -22.68 0.09
N PRO A 187 -2.88 -22.75 -1.23
CA PRO A 187 -2.70 -23.98 -2.00
C PRO A 187 -1.26 -24.49 -2.14
N TRP A 188 -0.31 -23.84 -1.47
CA TRP A 188 1.06 -24.31 -1.25
C TRP A 188 1.18 -25.22 -0.02
N ASP A 189 0.19 -25.24 0.87
CA ASP A 189 0.12 -26.11 2.04
C ASP A 189 -0.49 -27.48 1.70
N GLU A 190 -0.01 -28.54 2.36
CA GLU A 190 -0.52 -29.92 2.21
C GLU A 190 -1.93 -30.15 2.81
N LYS A 191 -2.46 -29.13 3.51
CA LYS A 191 -3.75 -29.18 4.20
C LYS A 191 -4.48 -27.87 4.03
N THR A 192 -5.81 -27.93 4.05
CA THR A 192 -6.67 -26.74 4.04
C THR A 192 -6.45 -25.89 5.30
N GLY A 193 -6.41 -24.58 5.12
CA GLY A 193 -6.23 -23.60 6.20
C GLY A 193 -6.97 -22.30 5.87
N VAL A 194 -7.33 -21.54 6.90
CA VAL A 194 -7.95 -20.22 6.72
C VAL A 194 -6.88 -19.25 6.26
N PHE A 195 -7.03 -18.64 5.08
CA PHE A 195 -5.97 -17.80 4.51
C PHE A 195 -5.76 -16.45 5.24
N ALA A 196 -6.77 -15.98 5.98
CA ALA A 196 -6.74 -14.72 6.70
C ALA A 196 -7.47 -14.84 8.06
N PRO A 197 -7.04 -15.72 8.99
CA PRO A 197 -7.74 -15.90 10.25
C PRO A 197 -7.49 -14.69 11.15
N LEU A 198 -8.53 -14.15 11.80
CA LEU A 198 -8.39 -13.02 12.73
C LEU A 198 -7.58 -13.41 13.97
N TYR A 199 -7.88 -14.58 14.53
CA TYR A 199 -7.20 -15.18 15.67
C TYR A 199 -6.78 -16.63 15.35
N HIS A 200 -5.83 -17.15 16.12
CA HIS A 200 -5.40 -18.54 16.07
C HIS A 200 -6.40 -19.48 16.78
N GLN A 201 -6.43 -20.77 16.43
CA GLN A 201 -7.15 -21.77 17.23
C GLN A 201 -6.34 -22.13 18.48
N HIS A 202 -6.94 -22.08 19.67
CA HIS A 202 -6.29 -22.30 20.98
C HIS A 202 -5.61 -23.68 21.23
N TYR A 203 -5.44 -24.55 20.21
CA TYR A 203 -5.11 -25.97 20.41
C TYR A 203 -4.02 -26.59 19.52
N GLN A 204 -3.32 -25.85 18.64
CA GLN A 204 -2.22 -26.41 17.82
C GLN A 204 -0.93 -25.56 17.81
N VAL A 205 0.08 -26.08 17.10
CA VAL A 205 1.54 -25.84 17.25
C VAL A 205 1.96 -24.38 17.37
N GLU A 206 2.85 -24.10 18.33
CA GLU A 206 3.25 -22.75 18.77
C GLU A 206 3.88 -21.86 17.69
N ALA A 207 4.44 -22.43 16.63
CA ALA A 207 4.96 -21.67 15.48
C ALA A 207 3.84 -21.09 14.59
N GLU A 208 2.70 -21.76 14.52
CA GLU A 208 1.52 -21.31 13.77
C GLU A 208 0.72 -20.24 14.54
N SER A 209 1.00 -20.03 15.83
CA SER A 209 0.36 -19.04 16.71
C SER A 209 0.39 -17.59 16.19
N LEU A 210 1.29 -17.27 15.25
CA LEU A 210 1.40 -15.95 14.62
C LEU A 210 0.87 -15.88 13.18
N ARG A 211 0.39 -16.99 12.60
CA ARG A 211 -0.19 -17.05 11.25
C ARG A 211 -1.64 -16.55 11.20
N ASN A 212 -1.89 -15.39 11.80
CA ASN A 212 -3.20 -14.74 11.93
C ASN A 212 -3.04 -13.22 12.06
N VAL A 213 -4.13 -12.48 11.84
CA VAL A 213 -4.14 -11.00 11.87
C VAL A 213 -3.60 -10.47 13.22
N ASP A 214 -4.12 -11.01 14.33
CA ASP A 214 -3.79 -10.50 15.66
C ASP A 214 -2.34 -10.79 16.08
N GLY A 215 -1.84 -12.00 15.81
CA GLY A 215 -0.45 -12.38 16.02
C GLY A 215 0.52 -11.48 15.26
N LEU A 216 0.27 -11.25 13.96
CA LEU A 216 1.12 -10.38 13.14
C LEU A 216 1.09 -8.93 13.64
N VAL A 217 -0.09 -8.40 14.00
CA VAL A 217 -0.22 -7.05 14.56
C VAL A 217 0.53 -6.93 15.90
N LYS A 218 0.39 -7.91 16.80
CA LYS A 218 1.11 -7.93 18.09
C LYS A 218 2.63 -7.97 17.90
N LEU A 219 3.13 -8.73 16.93
CA LEU A 219 4.56 -8.75 16.59
C LEU A 219 5.05 -7.37 16.14
N TRP A 220 4.39 -6.73 15.18
CA TRP A 220 4.80 -5.40 14.70
C TRP A 220 4.78 -4.34 15.83
N LEU A 221 3.84 -4.47 16.78
CA LEU A 221 3.75 -3.58 17.95
C LEU A 221 4.81 -3.86 19.01
N SER A 222 5.31 -5.10 19.16
CA SER A 222 6.42 -5.40 20.07
C SER A 222 7.74 -4.81 19.58
N LEU A 223 7.90 -4.68 18.26
CA LEU A 223 9.00 -4.01 17.57
C LEU A 223 8.91 -2.46 17.60
N ALA A 224 8.20 -1.91 18.58
CA ALA A 224 8.03 -0.48 18.84
C ALA A 224 7.45 0.37 17.68
N ILE A 225 6.79 -0.25 16.70
CA ILE A 225 6.07 0.51 15.67
C ILE A 225 4.79 1.11 16.26
N PRO A 226 4.52 2.42 16.08
CA PRO A 226 3.32 3.05 16.63
C PRO A 226 2.03 2.45 16.04
N ARG A 227 1.03 2.18 16.89
CA ARG A 227 -0.29 1.64 16.49
C ARG A 227 -0.91 2.41 15.32
N ASN A 228 -0.86 3.74 15.36
CA ASN A 228 -1.40 4.63 14.34
C ASN A 228 -0.66 4.58 12.98
N LYS A 229 0.50 3.92 12.89
CA LYS A 229 1.18 3.63 11.62
C LYS A 229 0.80 2.28 11.01
N LEU A 230 0.23 1.34 11.77
CA LEU A 230 -0.12 0.02 11.25
C LEU A 230 -1.50 0.05 10.56
N ILE A 231 -1.57 -0.43 9.32
CA ILE A 231 -2.78 -0.57 8.53
C ILE A 231 -2.93 -2.07 8.23
N ILE A 232 -4.02 -2.72 8.65
CA ILE A 232 -4.22 -4.15 8.34
C ILE A 232 -4.90 -4.37 7.00
N GLY A 233 -4.57 -5.47 6.34
CA GLY A 233 -5.13 -5.88 5.06
C GLY A 233 -6.36 -6.75 5.21
N ILE A 234 -7.44 -6.39 4.52
CA ILE A 234 -8.65 -7.20 4.37
C ILE A 234 -8.72 -7.67 2.91
N PRO A 235 -8.65 -8.99 2.66
CA PRO A 235 -8.67 -9.53 1.31
C PRO A 235 -10.10 -9.61 0.75
N ALA A 236 -10.35 -9.01 -0.41
CA ALA A 236 -11.60 -9.13 -1.16
C ALA A 236 -11.56 -10.32 -2.15
N TYR A 237 -11.01 -11.45 -1.72
CA TYR A 237 -10.83 -12.66 -2.52
C TYR A 237 -10.85 -13.90 -1.61
N GLY A 238 -10.74 -15.09 -2.21
CA GLY A 238 -10.57 -16.35 -1.51
C GLY A 238 -9.43 -17.20 -2.07
N ARG A 239 -8.86 -18.05 -1.22
CA ARG A 239 -7.89 -19.09 -1.60
C ARG A 239 -8.60 -20.44 -1.73
N SER A 240 -8.27 -21.20 -2.77
CA SER A 240 -8.92 -22.49 -3.06
C SER A 240 -7.94 -23.66 -3.14
N PHE A 241 -8.35 -24.79 -2.58
CA PHE A 241 -7.60 -26.03 -2.50
C PHE A 241 -8.33 -27.13 -3.28
N ALA A 242 -7.55 -28.03 -3.87
CA ALA A 242 -8.01 -29.34 -4.32
C ALA A 242 -7.77 -30.36 -3.19
N LEU A 243 -8.84 -30.97 -2.70
CA LEU A 243 -8.82 -31.98 -1.64
C LEU A 243 -8.28 -33.31 -2.19
N SER A 244 -7.38 -33.94 -1.45
CA SER A 244 -6.83 -35.27 -1.78
C SER A 244 -7.60 -36.43 -1.14
N SER A 245 -8.67 -36.13 -0.38
CA SER A 245 -9.52 -37.10 0.30
C SER A 245 -10.98 -36.64 0.35
N ARG A 246 -11.87 -37.45 0.93
CA ARG A 246 -13.26 -37.07 1.21
C ARG A 246 -13.43 -36.20 2.47
N GLN A 247 -12.35 -35.85 3.17
CA GLN A 247 -12.42 -34.96 4.32
C GLN A 247 -12.60 -33.52 3.83
N THR A 248 -13.54 -32.79 4.43
CA THR A 248 -13.92 -31.42 4.02
C THR A 248 -13.78 -30.39 5.14
N SER A 249 -13.40 -30.82 6.36
CA SER A 249 -13.14 -29.94 7.49
C SER A 249 -11.93 -29.05 7.26
N LEU A 250 -11.71 -28.08 8.15
CA LEU A 250 -10.41 -27.42 8.28
C LEU A 250 -9.30 -28.47 8.51
N HIS A 251 -8.11 -28.21 8.01
CA HIS A 251 -6.94 -29.11 8.01
C HIS A 251 -7.14 -30.44 7.26
N ALA A 252 -8.19 -30.55 6.44
CA ALA A 252 -8.34 -31.68 5.51
C ALA A 252 -7.17 -31.73 4.51
N PRO A 253 -6.65 -32.93 4.18
CA PRO A 253 -5.57 -33.10 3.20
C PRO A 253 -5.91 -32.53 1.81
N ALA A 254 -4.96 -31.79 1.25
CA ALA A 254 -5.02 -31.18 -0.07
C ALA A 254 -3.81 -31.58 -0.93
N ASN A 255 -3.92 -31.49 -2.26
CA ASN A 255 -2.82 -31.77 -3.19
C ASN A 255 -2.54 -30.61 -4.16
N GLY A 256 -2.84 -29.38 -3.72
CA GLY A 256 -2.52 -28.15 -4.42
C GLY A 256 -3.74 -27.28 -4.73
N PRO A 257 -3.68 -26.42 -5.76
CA PRO A 257 -4.66 -25.37 -5.98
C PRO A 257 -5.96 -25.88 -6.59
N GLY A 258 -7.08 -25.36 -6.07
CA GLY A 258 -8.42 -25.58 -6.62
C GLY A 258 -8.58 -25.07 -8.06
N TYR A 259 -9.72 -25.38 -8.67
CA TYR A 259 -10.04 -24.97 -10.04
C TYR A 259 -10.02 -23.44 -10.20
N PRO A 260 -9.63 -22.92 -11.37
CA PRO A 260 -9.53 -21.49 -11.59
C PRO A 260 -10.92 -20.84 -11.68
N GLY A 261 -11.00 -19.58 -11.28
CA GLY A 261 -12.19 -18.75 -11.52
C GLY A 261 -12.45 -18.50 -13.00
N ARG A 262 -13.71 -18.22 -13.35
CA ARG A 262 -14.14 -17.91 -14.73
C ARG A 262 -13.47 -16.64 -15.28
N TYR A 263 -13.20 -15.69 -14.39
CA TYR A 263 -12.73 -14.34 -14.70
C TYR A 263 -11.29 -14.13 -14.25
N THR A 264 -10.93 -14.53 -13.02
CA THR A 264 -9.56 -14.44 -12.50
C THR A 264 -8.61 -15.46 -13.12
N LYS A 265 -9.15 -16.58 -13.64
CA LYS A 265 -8.44 -17.62 -14.41
C LYS A 265 -7.18 -18.20 -13.74
N THR A 266 -7.02 -17.97 -12.45
CA THR A 266 -5.86 -18.37 -11.64
C THR A 266 -6.27 -19.54 -10.76
N ARG A 267 -5.55 -20.66 -10.83
CA ARG A 267 -5.81 -21.80 -9.94
C ARG A 267 -5.48 -21.39 -8.50
N GLY A 268 -6.32 -21.77 -7.55
CA GLY A 268 -6.08 -21.48 -6.13
C GLY A 268 -6.42 -20.05 -5.68
N PHE A 269 -6.99 -19.22 -6.57
CA PHE A 269 -7.40 -17.85 -6.29
C PHE A 269 -8.77 -17.58 -6.93
N LEU A 270 -9.67 -16.95 -6.19
CA LEU A 270 -11.00 -16.54 -6.65
C LEU A 270 -11.29 -15.14 -6.13
N SER A 271 -11.73 -14.23 -6.98
CA SER A 271 -12.26 -12.93 -6.56
C SER A 271 -13.50 -13.10 -5.66
N TYR A 272 -13.84 -12.10 -4.83
CA TYR A 272 -15.05 -12.19 -4.00
C TYR A 272 -16.33 -12.37 -4.84
N TYR A 273 -16.42 -11.71 -6.00
CA TYR A 273 -17.55 -11.89 -6.90
C TYR A 273 -17.66 -13.32 -7.48
N GLU A 274 -16.54 -14.02 -7.74
CA GLU A 274 -16.55 -15.45 -8.11
C GLU A 274 -16.88 -16.39 -6.93
N VAL A 275 -16.58 -15.96 -5.70
CA VAL A 275 -16.93 -16.67 -4.47
C VAL A 275 -18.42 -16.51 -4.16
N CYS A 276 -18.98 -15.31 -4.27
CA CYS A 276 -20.40 -15.07 -4.02
C CYS A 276 -21.28 -15.77 -5.07
N GLU A 277 -20.89 -15.77 -6.35
CA GLU A 277 -21.60 -16.46 -7.44
C GLU A 277 -21.70 -17.97 -7.15
N LYS A 278 -20.62 -18.58 -6.65
CA LYS A 278 -20.62 -19.98 -6.17
C LYS A 278 -21.53 -20.16 -4.95
N GLY A 279 -21.48 -19.23 -3.99
CA GLY A 279 -22.27 -19.25 -2.76
C GLY A 279 -23.79 -19.13 -2.95
N GLN A 280 -24.27 -18.70 -4.12
CA GLN A 280 -25.70 -18.73 -4.49
C GLN A 280 -26.19 -20.15 -4.82
N SER A 281 -25.29 -21.08 -5.14
CA SER A 281 -25.66 -22.45 -5.48
C SER A 281 -25.73 -23.35 -4.25
N GLN A 282 -26.83 -24.10 -4.12
CA GLN A 282 -27.03 -25.11 -3.07
C GLN A 282 -26.00 -26.27 -3.10
N ALA A 283 -25.17 -26.35 -4.16
CA ALA A 283 -24.08 -27.32 -4.24
C ALA A 283 -22.87 -26.97 -3.34
N TRP A 284 -22.78 -25.73 -2.84
CA TRP A 284 -21.70 -25.29 -1.94
C TRP A 284 -22.16 -25.27 -0.48
N GLN A 285 -21.55 -26.09 0.35
CA GLN A 285 -21.77 -26.03 1.80
C GLN A 285 -20.89 -24.93 2.39
N ARG A 286 -21.48 -23.90 3.01
CA ARG A 286 -20.77 -22.84 3.75
C ARG A 286 -20.60 -23.22 5.23
N ILE A 287 -19.42 -22.99 5.80
CA ILE A 287 -19.11 -23.24 7.21
C ILE A 287 -18.45 -22.00 7.83
N TRP A 288 -19.00 -21.52 8.95
CA TRP A 288 -18.41 -20.48 9.79
C TRP A 288 -17.38 -21.09 10.75
N LEU A 289 -16.22 -20.44 10.88
CA LEU A 289 -15.20 -20.78 11.85
C LEU A 289 -15.14 -19.69 12.92
N ASP A 290 -15.68 -19.99 14.11
CA ASP A 290 -15.87 -18.96 15.14
C ASP A 290 -14.58 -18.55 15.85
N SER A 291 -13.55 -19.39 15.94
CA SER A 291 -12.27 -18.96 16.53
C SER A 291 -11.56 -17.97 15.59
N GLU A 292 -11.50 -18.32 14.31
CA GLU A 292 -10.80 -17.58 13.26
C GLU A 292 -11.59 -16.37 12.73
N LYS A 293 -12.89 -16.30 13.02
CA LYS A 293 -13.85 -15.31 12.51
C LYS A 293 -13.84 -15.22 10.97
N ALA A 294 -13.85 -16.37 10.31
CA ALA A 294 -13.73 -16.49 8.86
C ALA A 294 -14.64 -17.59 8.29
N TRP A 295 -14.84 -17.57 6.97
CA TRP A 295 -15.61 -18.60 6.27
C TRP A 295 -14.71 -19.56 5.48
N TYR A 296 -15.20 -20.79 5.34
CA TYR A 296 -14.87 -21.62 4.19
C TYR A 296 -16.14 -22.22 3.58
N MET A 297 -16.01 -22.75 2.36
CA MET A 297 -17.06 -23.53 1.70
C MET A 297 -16.50 -24.66 0.87
N THR A 298 -17.29 -25.73 0.71
CA THR A 298 -16.87 -26.95 0.01
C THR A 298 -17.90 -27.44 -1.00
N ASN A 299 -17.40 -28.08 -2.06
CA ASN A 299 -18.20 -28.77 -3.07
C ASN A 299 -17.32 -29.82 -3.77
N GLY A 300 -17.63 -31.09 -3.58
CA GLY A 300 -16.84 -32.20 -4.12
C GLY A 300 -15.41 -32.20 -3.58
N ASP A 301 -14.43 -32.09 -4.48
CA ASP A 301 -12.99 -31.99 -4.18
C ASP A 301 -12.52 -30.53 -3.97
N GLN A 302 -13.41 -29.55 -4.05
CA GLN A 302 -13.05 -28.13 -3.90
C GLN A 302 -13.31 -27.61 -2.49
N TRP A 303 -12.34 -26.88 -1.95
CA TRP A 303 -12.42 -26.20 -0.66
C TRP A 303 -11.95 -24.75 -0.82
N ILE A 304 -12.75 -23.77 -0.40
CA ILE A 304 -12.47 -22.34 -0.58
C ILE A 304 -12.58 -21.63 0.76
N THR A 305 -11.53 -20.94 1.21
CA THR A 305 -11.59 -19.96 2.30
C THR A 305 -11.65 -18.55 1.74
N TYR A 306 -12.45 -17.68 2.35
CA TYR A 306 -12.76 -16.34 1.84
C TYR A 306 -13.25 -15.42 2.95
N GLU A 307 -13.24 -14.11 2.66
CA GLU A 307 -13.96 -13.11 3.45
C GLU A 307 -15.34 -12.86 2.87
N ASP A 308 -16.30 -12.59 3.74
CA ASP A 308 -17.53 -11.91 3.35
C ASP A 308 -17.71 -10.60 4.13
N VAL A 309 -18.86 -9.97 3.93
CA VAL A 309 -19.23 -8.68 4.52
C VAL A 309 -19.10 -8.68 6.05
N ASP A 310 -19.42 -9.80 6.72
CA ASP A 310 -19.39 -9.90 8.17
C ASP A 310 -17.99 -10.20 8.72
N SER A 311 -17.24 -11.13 8.11
CA SER A 311 -15.87 -11.43 8.54
C SER A 311 -14.94 -10.22 8.33
N ALA A 312 -15.12 -9.51 7.21
CA ALA A 312 -14.41 -8.27 6.92
C ALA A 312 -14.77 -7.16 7.93
N ALA A 313 -16.05 -7.04 8.32
CA ALA A 313 -16.48 -6.10 9.36
C ALA A 313 -15.81 -6.38 10.71
N LEU A 314 -15.70 -7.66 11.12
CA LEU A 314 -15.03 -8.03 12.37
C LEU A 314 -13.55 -7.62 12.39
N LYS A 315 -12.85 -7.71 11.25
CA LYS A 315 -11.47 -7.20 11.11
C LYS A 315 -11.40 -5.67 11.20
N ALA A 316 -12.37 -4.96 10.64
CA ALA A 316 -12.48 -3.51 10.80
C ALA A 316 -12.75 -3.11 12.27
N GLN A 317 -13.58 -3.88 12.99
CA GLN A 317 -13.80 -3.70 14.43
C GLN A 317 -12.52 -3.96 15.22
N TYR A 318 -11.76 -5.01 14.90
CA TYR A 318 -10.47 -5.30 15.51
C TYR A 318 -9.47 -4.14 15.32
N ALA A 319 -9.32 -3.63 14.09
CA ALA A 319 -8.43 -2.50 13.82
C ALA A 319 -8.80 -1.25 14.62
N LYS A 320 -10.10 -1.00 14.81
CA LYS A 320 -10.64 0.07 15.66
C LYS A 320 -10.35 -0.18 17.14
N ALA A 321 -10.56 -1.40 17.64
CA ALA A 321 -10.33 -1.77 19.04
C ALA A 321 -8.84 -1.67 19.43
N GLU A 322 -7.94 -2.15 18.57
CA GLU A 322 -6.48 -2.03 18.74
C GLU A 322 -5.93 -0.63 18.38
N GLN A 323 -6.80 0.34 18.08
CA GLN A 323 -6.43 1.74 17.80
C GLN A 323 -5.39 1.87 16.67
N LEU A 324 -5.51 1.01 15.65
CA LEU A 324 -4.61 0.97 14.52
C LEU A 324 -4.81 2.19 13.60
N GLY A 325 -3.85 2.45 12.72
CA GLY A 325 -3.91 3.55 11.77
C GLY A 325 -5.10 3.45 10.83
N GLY A 326 -5.49 2.24 10.41
CA GLY A 326 -6.59 2.01 9.49
C GLY A 326 -6.67 0.58 8.96
N VAL A 327 -7.37 0.43 7.83
CA VAL A 327 -7.41 -0.82 7.06
C VAL A 327 -7.20 -0.54 5.57
N PHE A 328 -6.72 -1.54 4.85
CA PHE A 328 -6.70 -1.55 3.39
C PHE A 328 -7.47 -2.73 2.80
N ILE A 329 -8.10 -2.53 1.65
CA ILE A 329 -8.69 -3.61 0.86
C ILE A 329 -7.70 -4.07 -0.20
N TRP A 330 -7.37 -5.36 -0.22
CA TRP A 330 -6.66 -6.01 -1.34
C TRP A 330 -7.60 -6.96 -2.08
N SER A 331 -8.13 -6.60 -3.24
CA SER A 331 -8.14 -5.27 -3.87
C SER A 331 -9.57 -4.93 -4.25
N ILE A 332 -9.90 -3.64 -4.40
CA ILE A 332 -11.30 -3.25 -4.66
C ILE A 332 -11.82 -3.77 -6.01
N ASP A 333 -10.91 -4.09 -6.93
CA ASP A 333 -11.23 -4.77 -8.20
C ASP A 333 -11.59 -6.26 -8.05
N ASN A 334 -11.37 -6.88 -6.88
CA ASN A 334 -11.83 -8.24 -6.57
C ASN A 334 -13.11 -8.28 -5.71
N ASP A 335 -13.51 -7.15 -5.11
CA ASP A 335 -14.82 -6.96 -4.48
C ASP A 335 -15.93 -6.99 -5.54
N GLU A 336 -17.19 -7.08 -5.14
CA GLU A 336 -18.34 -6.97 -6.05
C GLU A 336 -18.55 -5.51 -6.48
N PHE A 337 -17.72 -5.04 -7.41
CA PHE A 337 -17.61 -3.63 -7.78
C PHE A 337 -18.73 -3.11 -8.69
N SER A 338 -19.57 -3.97 -9.27
CA SER A 338 -20.64 -3.58 -10.21
C SER A 338 -22.05 -3.91 -9.70
N GLY A 339 -22.16 -4.78 -8.69
CA GLY A 339 -23.42 -5.34 -8.19
C GLY A 339 -23.96 -6.51 -9.02
N PHE A 340 -23.28 -6.89 -10.11
CA PHE A 340 -23.80 -7.79 -11.13
C PHE A 340 -23.80 -9.28 -10.72
N PHE A 341 -22.74 -9.77 -10.08
CA PHE A 341 -22.54 -11.19 -9.80
C PHE A 341 -23.30 -11.63 -8.54
N CYS A 342 -23.25 -10.81 -7.49
CA CYS A 342 -23.85 -11.12 -6.19
C CYS A 342 -25.31 -10.66 -6.06
N ASN A 343 -25.84 -9.83 -6.98
CA ASN A 343 -27.09 -9.08 -6.83
C ASN A 343 -27.11 -8.20 -5.56
N THR A 344 -26.03 -7.46 -5.33
CA THR A 344 -25.85 -6.55 -4.17
C THR A 344 -25.58 -5.12 -4.62
N GLU A 345 -25.59 -4.18 -3.68
CA GLU A 345 -24.98 -2.86 -3.90
C GLU A 345 -23.48 -3.00 -4.25
N PRO A 346 -22.92 -2.13 -5.10
CA PRO A 346 -21.50 -2.12 -5.43
C PRO A 346 -20.56 -1.93 -4.24
N PHE A 347 -19.46 -2.68 -4.24
CA PHE A 347 -18.40 -2.74 -3.23
C PHE A 347 -18.88 -3.13 -1.81
N PRO A 348 -19.61 -4.25 -1.64
CA PRO A 348 -20.23 -4.60 -0.37
C PRO A 348 -19.21 -4.83 0.76
N ILE A 349 -18.07 -5.49 0.50
CA ILE A 349 -17.01 -5.66 1.52
C ILE A 349 -16.42 -4.30 1.86
N THR A 350 -15.97 -3.55 0.85
CA THR A 350 -15.28 -2.26 1.04
C THR A 350 -16.16 -1.24 1.77
N ARG A 351 -17.43 -1.12 1.39
CA ARG A 351 -18.40 -0.22 2.03
C ARG A 351 -18.65 -0.61 3.49
N GLN A 352 -18.87 -1.90 3.78
CA GLN A 352 -19.12 -2.34 5.15
C GLN A 352 -17.90 -2.13 6.05
N VAL A 353 -16.72 -2.48 5.58
CA VAL A 353 -15.44 -2.26 6.28
C VAL A 353 -15.27 -0.79 6.62
N PHE A 354 -15.46 0.11 5.65
CA PHE A 354 -15.27 1.55 5.87
C PHE A 354 -16.39 2.21 6.69
N SER A 355 -17.63 1.72 6.59
CA SER A 355 -18.73 2.10 7.47
C SER A 355 -18.39 1.77 8.94
N THR A 356 -17.89 0.55 9.16
CA THR A 356 -17.52 0.02 10.47
C THR A 356 -16.43 0.85 11.17
N LEU A 357 -15.53 1.51 10.43
CA LEU A 357 -14.45 2.34 11.02
C LEU A 357 -14.94 3.67 11.62
N ASN A 358 -16.10 4.18 11.24
CA ASN A 358 -16.62 5.45 11.79
C ASN A 358 -17.06 5.26 13.26
N LEU A 359 -16.44 6.02 14.18
CA LEU A 359 -16.71 6.00 15.63
C LEU A 359 -17.92 6.89 16.00
N PRO A 360 -18.49 6.77 17.22
CA PRO A 360 -19.94 6.70 17.40
C PRO A 360 -20.69 7.98 17.08
N VAL A 361 -21.90 7.79 16.58
CA VAL A 361 -22.92 8.84 16.41
C VAL A 361 -23.45 9.24 17.80
N PRO A 362 -23.29 10.51 18.25
CA PRO A 362 -24.20 11.09 19.22
C PRO A 362 -25.57 11.16 18.54
N ALA A 363 -26.58 10.51 19.11
CA ALA A 363 -27.86 10.21 18.46
C ALA A 363 -28.42 11.36 17.61
N THR A 364 -28.30 11.26 16.28
CA THR A 364 -28.82 12.28 15.37
C THR A 364 -30.33 12.12 15.28
N ILE A 365 -31.04 13.21 15.56
CA ILE A 365 -32.48 13.33 15.30
C ILE A 365 -32.72 13.03 13.82
N ALA A 366 -33.65 12.12 13.54
CA ALA A 366 -34.04 11.81 12.18
C ALA A 366 -34.76 13.01 11.55
N THR A 367 -34.16 13.56 10.50
CA THR A 367 -34.86 14.41 9.52
C THR A 367 -34.45 13.95 8.12
N SER A 368 -35.45 13.51 7.36
CA SER A 368 -35.31 13.15 5.95
C SER A 368 -35.22 14.41 5.08
N LEU A 369 -34.69 14.28 3.86
CA LEU A 369 -35.50 14.43 2.63
C LEU A 369 -34.70 14.22 1.34
N ALA A 370 -35.19 13.25 0.58
CA ALA A 370 -35.07 13.03 -0.86
C ALA A 370 -34.42 14.12 -1.75
N ILE A 371 -33.27 13.81 -2.35
CA ILE A 371 -32.85 14.34 -3.67
C ILE A 371 -32.19 13.23 -4.51
N GLN A 372 -32.98 12.29 -5.05
CA GLN A 372 -32.50 11.45 -6.17
C GLN A 372 -33.61 10.87 -7.06
N GLN A 373 -34.47 11.75 -7.59
CA GLN A 373 -35.24 11.46 -8.80
C GLN A 373 -35.24 12.70 -9.72
N ARG A 374 -34.36 12.70 -10.72
CA ARG A 374 -34.43 13.49 -11.96
C ARG A 374 -33.32 13.08 -12.93
N ILE A 375 -33.60 12.04 -13.72
CA ILE A 375 -33.00 11.89 -15.06
C ILE A 375 -34.17 12.06 -16.04
N PRO A 376 -34.14 13.03 -16.97
CA PRO A 376 -35.22 13.20 -17.93
C PRO A 376 -35.13 12.15 -19.04
N SER A 377 -36.16 11.29 -19.13
CA SER A 377 -36.29 10.33 -20.23
C SER A 377 -36.61 11.05 -21.54
N ILE A 378 -35.69 11.01 -22.52
CA ILE A 378 -35.96 11.49 -23.88
C ILE A 378 -36.54 10.32 -24.70
N ILE A 379 -37.87 10.13 -24.61
CA ILE A 379 -38.64 9.39 -25.62
C ILE A 379 -39.93 10.19 -25.87
N ALA A 380 -40.07 10.73 -27.09
CA ALA A 380 -41.28 11.42 -27.51
C ALA A 380 -42.37 10.40 -27.92
N PRO A 381 -43.61 10.48 -27.40
CA PRO A 381 -44.68 9.59 -27.82
C PRO A 381 -45.29 10.09 -29.15
N ILE A 382 -45.24 9.24 -30.18
CA ILE A 382 -46.01 9.45 -31.41
C ILE A 382 -47.48 9.09 -31.14
N THR A 383 -48.36 10.08 -31.16
CA THR A 383 -49.80 9.90 -31.02
C THR A 383 -50.43 9.49 -32.35
N VAL A 384 -51.01 8.29 -32.40
CA VAL A 384 -51.92 7.88 -33.49
C VAL A 384 -53.25 7.47 -32.86
N ALA A 385 -54.31 8.23 -33.17
CA ALA A 385 -55.65 7.97 -32.67
C ALA A 385 -56.36 6.86 -33.47
N PRO A 386 -57.11 5.94 -32.84
CA PRO A 386 -57.84 4.91 -33.56
C PRO A 386 -59.25 5.38 -33.97
N THR A 387 -59.50 5.53 -35.27
CA THR A 387 -60.85 5.58 -35.81
C THR A 387 -61.29 4.19 -36.27
N VAL A 388 -62.20 3.58 -35.51
CA VAL A 388 -62.79 2.27 -35.85
C VAL A 388 -63.82 2.44 -36.97
N ARG A 389 -63.68 1.67 -38.05
CA ARG A 389 -64.78 1.30 -38.95
C ARG A 389 -64.74 -0.21 -39.19
N PHE A 390 -65.86 -0.87 -38.92
CA PHE A 390 -66.06 -2.29 -39.18
C PHE A 390 -66.42 -2.55 -40.64
N ILE A 391 -65.73 -3.49 -41.29
CA ILE A 391 -66.28 -4.30 -42.39
C ILE A 391 -65.74 -5.74 -42.21
N ASN A 392 -66.65 -6.73 -42.20
CA ASN A 392 -66.32 -8.16 -42.20
C ASN A 392 -65.70 -8.59 -43.54
N VAL A 393 -64.94 -9.70 -43.56
CA VAL A 393 -65.21 -10.87 -44.43
C VAL A 393 -64.16 -11.99 -44.20
N GLN A 394 -64.70 -13.17 -43.81
CA GLN A 394 -64.32 -14.56 -44.07
C GLN A 394 -62.83 -15.03 -44.11
N ALA A 395 -62.61 -16.17 -43.44
CA ALA A 395 -61.40 -16.99 -43.54
C ALA A 395 -61.46 -18.01 -44.70
N GLN A 396 -60.29 -18.38 -45.25
CA GLN A 396 -60.05 -19.63 -46.00
C GLN A 396 -58.66 -20.21 -45.67
N ASN A 397 -58.48 -21.52 -45.94
CA ASN A 397 -57.41 -22.36 -45.38
C ASN A 397 -56.34 -22.81 -46.40
N ALA A 398 -55.19 -23.25 -45.86
CA ALA A 398 -54.27 -24.29 -46.37
C ALA A 398 -53.31 -23.95 -47.54
N PRO A 399 -52.24 -24.75 -47.80
CA PRO A 399 -51.56 -25.76 -46.95
C PRO A 399 -50.02 -25.59 -46.84
N VAL A 400 -49.39 -26.50 -46.09
CA VAL A 400 -47.92 -26.70 -45.93
C VAL A 400 -47.26 -27.23 -47.21
N SER A 401 -46.01 -26.82 -47.49
CA SER A 401 -45.09 -27.58 -48.35
C SER A 401 -43.63 -27.42 -47.89
N SER A 402 -42.84 -28.48 -48.05
CA SER A 402 -41.47 -28.64 -47.54
C SER A 402 -40.41 -28.50 -48.63
N ALA A 403 -39.41 -27.64 -48.43
CA ALA A 403 -38.13 -27.72 -49.14
C ALA A 403 -37.00 -27.02 -48.37
N VAL A 404 -35.89 -27.73 -48.17
CA VAL A 404 -34.56 -27.19 -47.85
C VAL A 404 -33.65 -27.70 -48.98
N PRO A 405 -32.95 -26.81 -49.71
CA PRO A 405 -31.50 -26.76 -49.46
C PRO A 405 -30.86 -25.36 -49.60
N ASN A 406 -29.82 -25.18 -48.77
CA ASN A 406 -28.59 -24.40 -48.97
C ASN A 406 -28.45 -23.57 -50.26
N ASN A 407 -28.11 -22.29 -50.11
CA ASN A 407 -26.82 -21.82 -50.64
C ASN A 407 -26.32 -20.50 -50.01
N LEU A 408 -25.18 -20.58 -49.32
CA LEU A 408 -24.49 -19.49 -48.62
C LEU A 408 -23.76 -18.50 -49.57
N GLN A 409 -24.13 -18.45 -50.85
CA GLN A 409 -23.44 -17.65 -51.88
C GLN A 409 -24.22 -16.42 -52.35
N GLN A 410 -25.52 -16.29 -52.03
CA GLN A 410 -26.30 -15.08 -52.36
C GLN A 410 -26.23 -13.95 -51.32
N LEU A 411 -25.72 -14.22 -50.10
CA LEU A 411 -25.51 -13.15 -49.10
C LEU A 411 -24.19 -12.38 -49.31
N LEU A 412 -23.19 -13.02 -49.92
CA LEU A 412 -21.85 -12.45 -50.11
C LEU A 412 -21.75 -11.48 -51.30
N SER A 413 -22.72 -11.49 -52.23
CA SER A 413 -22.78 -10.56 -53.36
C SER A 413 -23.57 -9.28 -53.08
N ALA A 414 -24.29 -9.20 -51.95
CA ALA A 414 -25.02 -7.99 -51.54
C ALA A 414 -24.18 -7.03 -50.69
N LEU A 415 -23.07 -7.50 -50.09
CA LEU A 415 -22.17 -6.71 -49.23
C LEU A 415 -21.04 -5.99 -49.98
N SER A 416 -20.87 -6.25 -51.28
CA SER A 416 -19.86 -5.63 -52.13
C SER A 416 -20.38 -4.45 -52.99
N ALA A 417 -21.63 -4.05 -52.82
CA ALA A 417 -22.31 -3.03 -53.65
C ALA A 417 -22.59 -1.69 -52.93
N LEU A 418 -22.08 -1.48 -51.71
CA LEU A 418 -22.26 -0.25 -50.92
C LEU A 418 -20.97 0.54 -50.68
N SER A 419 -19.87 0.14 -51.33
CA SER A 419 -18.55 0.78 -51.23
C SER A 419 -18.11 1.41 -52.56
N ALA A 420 -18.92 2.32 -53.09
CA ALA A 420 -18.52 3.23 -54.16
C ALA A 420 -19.20 4.61 -54.06
N THR A 421 -18.42 5.66 -54.32
CA THR A 421 -18.85 7.05 -54.56
C THR A 421 -19.65 7.77 -53.46
N THR A 422 -18.94 8.37 -52.52
CA THR A 422 -19.14 9.82 -52.27
C THR A 422 -17.80 10.48 -52.01
N THR A 423 -17.26 11.18 -53.01
CA THR A 423 -16.04 11.98 -52.90
C THR A 423 -16.32 13.24 -52.09
N TYR A 424 -15.72 13.35 -50.91
CA TYR A 424 -15.58 14.64 -50.21
C TYR A 424 -14.15 15.17 -50.37
N ALA A 425 -14.05 16.49 -50.53
CA ALA A 425 -12.79 17.17 -50.83
C ALA A 425 -11.78 17.02 -49.68
N SER A 426 -10.51 16.88 -50.05
CA SER A 426 -9.38 16.89 -49.14
C SER A 426 -9.26 18.23 -48.42
N ILE A 427 -9.64 18.26 -47.14
CA ILE A 427 -9.21 19.32 -46.21
C ILE A 427 -7.70 19.11 -45.99
N PRO A 428 -6.85 20.15 -46.09
CA PRO A 428 -5.42 19.99 -45.83
C PRO A 428 -5.18 19.49 -44.41
N GLU A 429 -4.30 18.51 -44.28
CA GLU A 429 -3.67 18.15 -43.02
C GLU A 429 -3.11 19.43 -42.36
N PRO A 430 -3.34 19.67 -41.05
CA PRO A 430 -2.72 20.78 -40.36
C PRO A 430 -1.22 20.51 -40.31
N SER A 431 -0.50 21.09 -41.28
CA SER A 431 0.95 21.04 -41.36
C SER A 431 1.53 21.32 -39.99
N ALA A 432 2.35 20.40 -39.47
CA ALA A 432 3.07 20.62 -38.24
C ALA A 432 3.69 22.03 -38.29
N PRO A 433 3.48 22.88 -37.27
CA PRO A 433 4.05 24.22 -37.29
C PRO A 433 5.56 24.07 -37.53
N PRO A 434 6.16 24.86 -38.43
CA PRO A 434 7.59 24.78 -38.65
C PRO A 434 8.29 24.92 -37.30
N PRO A 435 9.42 24.22 -37.05
CA PRO A 435 10.11 24.32 -35.78
C PRO A 435 10.38 25.80 -35.53
N VAL A 436 9.66 26.39 -34.58
CA VAL A 436 9.76 27.83 -34.36
C VAL A 436 11.15 28.03 -33.80
N ALA A 437 12.02 28.61 -34.62
CA ALA A 437 13.37 28.99 -34.26
C ALA A 437 13.30 30.18 -33.31
N HIS A 438 12.73 29.96 -32.13
CA HIS A 438 12.84 30.87 -31.02
C HIS A 438 14.30 30.89 -30.63
N GLN A 439 14.85 32.09 -30.75
CA GLN A 439 16.23 32.45 -30.43
C GLN A 439 16.60 31.95 -29.03
N THR A 440 17.91 31.84 -28.79
CA THR A 440 18.50 31.49 -27.50
C THR A 440 18.14 32.50 -26.41
N TYR A 441 16.92 32.41 -25.88
CA TYR A 441 16.44 33.26 -24.80
C TYR A 441 17.00 32.77 -23.47
N ASN A 442 18.23 33.21 -23.20
CA ASN A 442 18.62 33.77 -21.93
C ASN A 442 18.50 32.90 -20.66
N ALA A 443 18.44 31.57 -20.73
CA ALA A 443 18.53 30.72 -19.53
C ALA A 443 19.82 30.99 -18.72
N GLU A 444 20.96 31.03 -19.42
CA GLU A 444 22.25 31.42 -18.85
C GLU A 444 22.22 32.85 -18.30
N TYR A 445 21.61 33.79 -19.03
CA TYR A 445 21.48 35.19 -18.60
C TYR A 445 20.56 35.36 -17.39
N ILE A 446 19.46 34.60 -17.27
CA ILE A 446 18.54 34.63 -16.14
C ILE A 446 19.25 34.06 -14.91
N CYS A 447 19.86 32.88 -15.03
CA CYS A 447 20.64 32.29 -13.95
C CYS A 447 21.86 33.15 -13.55
N ALA A 448 22.48 33.85 -14.50
CA ALA A 448 23.55 34.82 -14.23
C ALA A 448 23.04 36.09 -13.53
N ARG A 449 22.08 36.83 -14.12
CA ARG A 449 21.67 38.18 -13.66
C ARG A 449 21.22 38.24 -12.21
N HIS A 450 20.72 37.13 -11.66
CA HIS A 450 20.31 37.01 -10.27
C HIS A 450 21.50 36.80 -9.28
N HIS A 451 22.73 37.06 -9.74
CA HIS A 451 24.01 37.21 -9.05
C HIS A 451 23.99 37.35 -7.51
N ALA A 452 23.83 36.20 -6.86
CA ALA A 452 24.35 35.92 -5.52
C ALA A 452 24.70 34.43 -5.34
N GLY A 453 24.87 33.67 -6.44
CA GLY A 453 25.17 32.22 -6.37
C GLY A 453 24.10 31.39 -5.65
N ARG A 454 22.84 31.82 -5.68
CA ARG A 454 21.75 31.14 -4.97
C ARG A 454 21.14 30.07 -5.87
N ASN A 455 21.40 28.80 -5.55
CA ASN A 455 20.68 27.67 -6.12
C ASN A 455 19.17 27.87 -5.90
N GLY A 456 18.36 27.68 -6.94
CA GLY A 456 16.94 28.00 -6.86
C GLY A 456 16.17 27.76 -8.16
N ILE A 457 14.84 27.89 -8.06
CA ILE A 457 13.93 27.80 -9.19
C ILE A 457 13.44 29.21 -9.56
N TYR A 458 13.49 29.52 -10.86
CA TYR A 458 13.19 30.82 -11.44
C TYR A 458 12.26 30.66 -12.66
N ARG A 459 11.20 31.45 -12.76
CA ARG A 459 10.32 31.44 -13.95
C ARG A 459 10.91 32.27 -15.09
N ASP A 460 10.58 31.92 -16.33
CA ASP A 460 10.79 32.84 -17.44
C ASP A 460 9.91 34.10 -17.30
N ARG A 461 10.41 35.23 -17.80
CA ARG A 461 9.73 36.53 -17.70
C ARG A 461 8.70 36.78 -18.80
N THR A 462 8.78 36.03 -19.89
CA THR A 462 7.99 36.22 -21.11
C THR A 462 7.01 35.09 -21.39
N ASN A 463 7.30 33.87 -20.91
CA ASN A 463 6.48 32.70 -21.04
C ASN A 463 6.26 32.05 -19.66
N CYS A 464 5.11 32.29 -19.06
CA CYS A 464 4.79 31.77 -17.73
C CYS A 464 4.78 30.23 -17.64
N SER A 465 4.69 29.50 -18.76
CA SER A 465 4.79 28.04 -18.79
C SER A 465 6.23 27.50 -18.80
N ILE A 466 7.26 28.35 -18.67
CA ILE A 466 8.67 27.94 -18.62
C ILE A 466 9.31 28.33 -17.29
N PHE A 467 10.12 27.42 -16.72
CA PHE A 467 10.93 27.69 -15.54
C PHE A 467 12.30 27.01 -15.60
N TYR A 468 13.23 27.49 -14.78
CA TYR A 468 14.63 27.12 -14.74
C TYR A 468 15.02 26.70 -13.33
N PHE A 469 15.77 25.60 -13.20
CA PHE A 469 16.55 25.32 -12.00
C PHE A 469 17.99 25.73 -12.26
N CYS A 470 18.51 26.68 -11.48
CA CYS A 470 19.90 27.14 -11.56
C CYS A 470 20.69 26.54 -10.38
N GLU A 471 21.88 26.01 -10.65
CA GLU A 471 22.79 25.42 -9.66
C GLU A 471 24.23 25.86 -9.93
N GLY A 472 24.92 26.43 -8.94
CA GLY A 472 26.31 26.86 -9.08
C GLY A 472 26.69 27.99 -8.13
N THR A 473 27.94 27.98 -7.66
CA THR A 473 28.46 29.00 -6.73
C THR A 473 29.03 30.23 -7.43
N ASP A 474 29.34 30.11 -8.72
CA ASP A 474 29.87 31.16 -9.59
C ASP A 474 29.44 30.94 -11.06
N LEU A 475 29.79 31.86 -11.96
CA LEU A 475 29.48 31.74 -13.40
C LEU A 475 30.20 30.57 -14.08
N ALA A 476 31.36 30.14 -13.59
CA ALA A 476 32.15 29.08 -14.21
C ALA A 476 31.61 27.67 -13.87
N SER A 477 30.92 27.54 -12.75
CA SER A 477 30.26 26.33 -12.26
C SER A 477 28.75 26.29 -12.55
N LEU A 478 28.20 27.35 -13.14
CA LEU A 478 26.76 27.52 -13.36
C LEU A 478 26.20 26.44 -14.30
N ARG A 479 25.33 25.59 -13.75
CA ARG A 479 24.47 24.68 -14.50
C ARG A 479 23.03 25.16 -14.42
N TYR A 480 22.30 24.98 -15.52
CA TYR A 480 20.87 25.26 -15.55
C TYR A 480 20.11 24.14 -16.25
N HIS A 481 18.89 23.90 -15.78
CA HIS A 481 17.94 22.96 -16.37
C HIS A 481 16.65 23.70 -16.70
N ILE A 482 16.20 23.57 -17.95
CA ILE A 482 14.97 24.19 -18.45
C ILE A 482 13.82 23.19 -18.30
N PHE A 483 12.68 23.66 -17.79
CA PHE A 483 11.47 22.90 -17.62
C PHE A 483 10.27 23.63 -18.21
N PHE A 484 9.30 22.86 -18.67
CA PHE A 484 8.04 23.34 -19.22
C PHE A 484 6.91 22.83 -18.34
N CYS A 485 5.96 23.69 -18.01
CA CYS A 485 4.73 23.28 -17.37
C CYS A 485 3.85 22.45 -18.33
N PRO A 486 3.03 21.52 -17.80
CA PRO A 486 2.03 20.82 -18.58
C PRO A 486 1.11 21.79 -19.33
N ALA A 487 0.61 21.37 -20.49
CA ALA A 487 -0.18 22.22 -21.38
C ALA A 487 -1.38 22.87 -20.65
N GLY A 488 -1.46 24.20 -20.73
CA GLY A 488 -2.50 25.00 -20.06
C GLY A 488 -2.16 25.45 -18.63
N LEU A 489 -0.99 25.09 -18.08
CA LEU A 489 -0.53 25.53 -16.75
C LEU A 489 0.59 26.57 -16.84
N GLU A 490 0.70 27.38 -15.79
CA GLU A 490 1.72 28.41 -15.60
C GLU A 490 2.52 28.12 -14.32
N PHE A 491 3.81 28.39 -14.32
CA PHE A 491 4.63 28.26 -13.12
C PHE A 491 4.30 29.39 -12.14
N SER A 492 3.94 29.01 -10.92
CA SER A 492 3.65 29.92 -9.81
C SER A 492 4.90 30.11 -8.97
N MET A 493 5.41 31.35 -8.88
CA MET A 493 6.53 31.69 -7.99
C MET A 493 6.14 31.67 -6.51
N ASP A 494 4.84 31.83 -6.19
CA ASP A 494 4.33 31.78 -4.81
C ASP A 494 4.25 30.33 -4.31
N ALA A 495 3.87 29.39 -5.18
CA ALA A 495 3.66 27.97 -4.85
C ALA A 495 4.82 27.06 -5.29
N CYS A 496 5.81 27.59 -6.03
CA CYS A 496 6.97 26.87 -6.57
C CYS A 496 6.60 25.62 -7.41
N THR A 497 5.46 25.68 -8.12
CA THR A 497 4.91 24.58 -8.93
C THR A 497 4.17 25.14 -10.15
N CYS A 498 3.93 24.28 -11.15
CA CYS A 498 2.97 24.55 -12.21
C CYS A 498 1.54 24.48 -11.65
N ASP A 499 0.75 25.52 -11.88
CA ASP A 499 -0.62 25.69 -11.39
C ASP A 499 -1.47 26.36 -12.49
N TRP A 500 -2.78 26.51 -12.26
CA TRP A 500 -3.68 27.13 -13.22
C TRP A 500 -3.41 28.63 -13.38
N PRO A 501 -3.54 29.20 -14.60
CA PRO A 501 -3.31 30.62 -14.84
C PRO A 501 -4.19 31.50 -13.96
N THR A 502 -3.58 32.33 -13.11
CA THR A 502 -4.32 33.20 -12.17
C THR A 502 -4.77 34.54 -12.79
N GLY A 503 -4.64 34.68 -14.12
CA GLY A 503 -4.96 35.91 -14.85
C GLY A 503 -3.99 37.08 -14.59
N ARG A 504 -2.90 36.85 -13.85
CA ARG A 504 -1.86 37.84 -13.54
C ARG A 504 -0.81 37.85 -14.65
N VAL A 505 -0.43 39.04 -15.12
CA VAL A 505 0.60 39.22 -16.17
C VAL A 505 1.93 38.58 -15.74
N CYS A 506 2.69 37.99 -16.67
CA CYS A 506 3.96 37.28 -16.40
C CYS A 506 5.09 38.10 -15.73
N GLN A 507 4.87 39.39 -15.47
CA GLN A 507 5.82 40.29 -14.83
C GLN A 507 5.78 40.20 -13.30
N THR A 508 6.62 39.35 -12.71
CA THR A 508 6.98 39.46 -11.29
C THR A 508 8.08 40.50 -11.11
N THR A 509 7.72 41.68 -10.61
CA THR A 509 8.66 42.71 -10.13
C THR A 509 9.14 42.46 -8.69
N SER A 510 8.64 41.39 -8.05
CA SER A 510 9.09 40.94 -6.73
C SER A 510 10.24 39.95 -6.83
N GLU A 511 11.24 40.10 -5.98
CA GLU A 511 12.36 39.15 -5.82
C GLU A 511 11.94 37.86 -5.07
N THR A 512 10.75 37.32 -5.37
CA THR A 512 10.30 36.06 -4.79
C THR A 512 11.05 34.91 -5.47
N PHE A 513 11.96 34.25 -4.75
CA PHE A 513 12.70 33.08 -5.22
C PHE A 513 12.40 31.87 -4.33
N CYS A 514 12.30 30.69 -4.93
CA CYS A 514 11.99 29.45 -4.23
C CYS A 514 13.19 28.95 -3.41
N VAL A 515 13.35 29.42 -2.17
CA VAL A 515 14.36 28.97 -1.20
C VAL A 515 13.73 28.67 0.15
N SER A 516 14.19 27.57 0.75
CA SER A 516 13.79 27.08 2.07
C SER A 516 14.03 28.11 3.18
N HIS A 517 12.93 28.70 3.68
CA HIS A 517 12.97 29.49 4.90
C HIS A 517 13.02 28.56 6.11
N SER A 518 14.20 28.41 6.71
CA SER A 518 14.31 27.93 8.08
C SER A 518 13.70 28.97 9.01
N ALA A 519 12.65 28.60 9.73
CA ALA A 519 11.96 29.50 10.66
C ALA A 519 12.88 29.84 11.85
N ARG A 520 13.44 31.05 11.83
CA ARG A 520 14.31 31.54 12.90
C ARG A 520 13.45 32.08 14.05
N THR A 521 13.25 31.27 15.09
CA THR A 521 12.58 31.70 16.32
C THR A 521 13.38 32.82 17.00
N THR A 522 12.86 34.05 16.95
CA THR A 522 13.40 35.19 17.73
C THR A 522 12.88 35.13 19.16
N THR A 523 13.69 34.56 20.06
CA THR A 523 13.42 34.61 21.50
C THR A 523 13.71 36.02 22.04
N THR A 524 12.67 36.73 22.46
CA THR A 524 12.82 38.05 23.09
C THR A 524 13.22 37.86 24.56
N THR A 525 14.46 38.18 24.92
CA THR A 525 14.92 38.11 26.31
C THR A 525 14.29 39.23 27.14
N ALA A 526 13.38 38.89 28.05
CA ALA A 526 12.91 39.81 29.08
C ALA A 526 13.86 39.77 30.30
N THR A 527 14.41 40.92 30.66
CA THR A 527 15.32 41.06 31.81
C THR A 527 14.51 41.30 33.09
N THR A 528 14.65 40.43 34.08
CA THR A 528 14.21 40.69 35.47
C THR A 528 15.29 40.32 36.47
N THR A 529 15.70 41.30 37.25
CA THR A 529 16.71 41.21 38.34
C THR A 529 16.05 40.95 39.69
N THR A 530 16.53 39.96 40.45
CA THR A 530 16.76 40.10 41.92
C THR A 530 17.59 38.97 42.57
N THR A 531 18.62 39.39 43.30
CA THR A 531 19.20 38.83 44.56
C THR A 531 19.60 37.34 44.73
N LYS A 532 20.90 37.14 44.95
CA LYS A 532 21.53 36.08 45.78
C LYS A 532 21.67 36.61 47.23
N PRO A 533 21.70 35.80 48.31
CA PRO A 533 22.85 34.97 48.72
C PRO A 533 22.39 33.51 49.06
N THR A 534 23.09 32.58 49.71
CA THR A 534 24.43 32.49 50.36
C THR A 534 25.00 31.06 50.12
N THR A 535 26.08 30.63 50.77
CA THR A 535 26.52 29.21 50.84
C THR A 535 27.39 28.97 52.07
N VAL A 536 27.05 28.00 52.93
CA VAL A 536 27.81 27.46 54.09
C VAL A 536 27.20 26.05 54.37
N GLN A 537 27.87 24.92 54.64
CA GLN A 537 29.27 24.59 54.98
C GLN A 537 29.69 23.21 54.42
N SER A 538 30.99 22.94 54.41
CA SER A 538 31.65 21.68 54.03
C SER A 538 31.80 20.67 55.19
N ASN A 539 32.06 19.38 54.90
CA ASN A 539 32.98 18.54 55.69
C ASN A 539 33.56 17.34 54.90
N ILE A 540 34.88 17.12 55.06
CA ILE A 540 35.83 16.19 54.36
C ILE A 540 37.12 16.15 55.23
N PRO A 541 38.05 15.15 55.21
CA PRO A 541 38.14 13.86 54.51
C PRO A 541 38.47 12.64 55.43
N GLN A 542 38.86 11.47 54.88
CA GLN A 542 40.03 10.60 55.22
C GLN A 542 39.92 9.23 54.48
N SER A 543 40.78 8.83 53.51
CA SER A 543 42.19 8.34 53.57
C SER A 543 42.36 6.91 54.18
N ALA A 544 43.26 6.00 53.77
CA ALA A 544 44.11 5.82 52.56
C ALA A 544 44.89 4.45 52.63
N LEU A 545 45.37 3.96 51.48
CA LEU A 545 46.55 3.08 51.22
C LEU A 545 46.87 1.74 52.00
N ILE A 546 46.86 0.63 51.23
CA ILE A 546 47.98 -0.30 50.86
C ILE A 546 48.67 -1.29 51.87
N ALA A 547 48.77 -2.55 51.38
CA ALA A 547 49.77 -3.65 51.56
C ALA A 547 49.78 -4.60 52.80
N LEU A 548 49.73 -5.92 52.54
CA LEU A 548 50.91 -6.83 52.61
C LEU A 548 50.66 -8.29 52.10
N ASN A 549 51.52 -8.71 51.16
CA ASN A 549 52.07 -10.04 50.80
C ASN A 549 51.39 -11.40 51.11
N GLY A 550 51.46 -12.32 50.12
CA GLY A 550 51.44 -13.78 50.28
C GLY A 550 51.73 -14.55 48.98
N LEU A 551 52.80 -15.34 48.90
CA LEU A 551 53.16 -16.16 47.72
C LEU A 551 52.35 -17.48 47.65
N GLY A 552 52.17 -18.06 46.45
CA GLY A 552 51.95 -19.51 46.33
C GLY A 552 51.21 -20.04 45.09
N GLN A 553 51.89 -20.09 43.94
CA GLN A 553 51.75 -21.06 42.83
C GLN A 553 50.42 -21.78 42.47
N LEU A 554 50.18 -21.78 41.14
CA LEU A 554 49.77 -22.90 40.27
C LEU A 554 48.27 -23.12 39.89
N LEU A 555 48.10 -23.20 38.55
CA LEU A 555 47.01 -23.77 37.72
C LEU A 555 45.75 -22.93 37.42
N GLY A 556 45.48 -22.79 36.12
CA GLY A 556 44.11 -22.81 35.56
C GLY A 556 43.51 -21.48 35.13
N VAL A 557 43.54 -21.17 33.83
CA VAL A 557 42.68 -20.15 33.21
C VAL A 557 41.27 -20.74 33.03
N SER A 558 40.23 -20.05 33.52
CA SER A 558 38.93 -20.04 32.84
C SER A 558 38.23 -18.70 33.01
N SER A 559 37.82 -18.11 31.89
CA SER A 559 37.05 -16.87 31.84
C SER A 559 35.57 -17.18 32.04
N GLY A 560 34.97 -16.68 33.13
CA GLY A 560 33.54 -16.77 33.34
C GLY A 560 32.76 -15.86 32.38
N SER A 561 32.18 -16.45 31.33
CA SER A 561 31.11 -15.81 30.56
C SER A 561 29.79 -15.93 31.30
N THR A 562 29.02 -14.84 31.36
CA THR A 562 27.63 -14.88 31.83
C THR A 562 26.80 -15.80 30.91
N PRO A 563 25.90 -16.65 31.45
CA PRO A 563 25.11 -17.56 30.63
C PRO A 563 24.20 -16.76 29.69
N MET A 564 24.45 -16.91 28.39
CA MET A 564 23.64 -16.35 27.32
C MET A 564 22.25 -16.99 27.35
N PHE A 565 21.18 -16.20 27.15
CA PHE A 565 19.82 -16.72 27.09
C PHE A 565 19.66 -17.73 25.94
N ASP A 566 19.01 -18.85 26.20
CA ASP A 566 18.80 -19.90 25.20
C ASP A 566 17.30 -20.16 24.97
N CYS A 567 16.94 -20.35 23.70
CA CYS A 567 15.61 -20.79 23.28
C CYS A 567 15.43 -22.31 23.39
N VAL A 568 16.49 -23.09 23.62
CA VAL A 568 16.38 -24.54 23.87
C VAL A 568 15.47 -24.81 25.07
N GLY A 569 14.44 -25.63 24.86
CA GLY A 569 13.42 -25.95 25.87
C GLY A 569 12.44 -24.81 26.21
N ARG A 570 12.48 -23.70 25.48
CA ARG A 570 11.45 -22.65 25.52
C ARG A 570 10.28 -22.99 24.59
N ARG A 571 9.25 -22.15 24.65
CA ARG A 571 8.14 -22.13 23.70
C ARG A 571 8.38 -21.09 22.61
N SER A 572 7.62 -21.11 21.53
CA SER A 572 7.65 -19.99 20.58
C SER A 572 6.98 -18.76 21.21
N GLY A 573 7.62 -17.59 21.14
CA GLY A 573 7.17 -16.39 21.83
C GLY A 573 8.26 -15.36 22.12
N LEU A 574 7.87 -14.30 22.83
CA LEU A 574 8.78 -13.21 23.22
C LEU A 574 9.29 -13.40 24.65
N TYR A 575 10.57 -13.10 24.87
CA TYR A 575 11.25 -13.30 26.14
C TYR A 575 12.15 -12.10 26.45
N ARG A 576 12.01 -11.50 27.63
CA ARG A 576 12.94 -10.45 28.07
C ARG A 576 14.30 -11.04 28.44
N ASP A 577 15.37 -10.29 28.16
CA ASP A 577 16.69 -10.54 28.73
C ASP A 577 16.64 -10.42 30.26
N MET A 578 17.29 -11.36 30.96
CA MET A 578 17.24 -11.45 32.42
C MET A 578 18.10 -10.38 33.12
N TYR A 579 19.06 -9.80 32.40
CA TYR A 579 20.08 -8.88 32.93
C TYR A 579 19.98 -7.48 32.31
N ASP A 580 19.42 -7.36 31.10
CA ASP A 580 19.24 -6.09 30.41
C ASP A 580 17.77 -5.88 30.01
N CYS A 581 17.03 -5.10 30.80
CA CYS A 581 15.61 -4.82 30.50
C CYS A 581 15.37 -4.09 29.17
N THR A 582 16.40 -3.54 28.52
CA THR A 582 16.25 -3.00 27.16
C THR A 582 16.25 -4.09 26.10
N LYS A 583 16.71 -5.31 26.40
CA LYS A 583 16.79 -6.41 25.45
C LYS A 583 15.64 -7.40 25.59
N PHE A 584 15.24 -7.96 24.46
CA PHE A 584 14.32 -9.09 24.39
C PHE A 584 14.65 -9.97 23.19
N TYR A 585 14.08 -11.16 23.18
CA TYR A 585 14.33 -12.20 22.22
C TYR A 585 13.01 -12.75 21.68
N PHE A 586 12.97 -13.10 20.40
CA PHE A 586 11.90 -13.91 19.83
C PHE A 586 12.43 -15.32 19.57
N CYS A 587 11.81 -16.32 20.19
CA CYS A 587 12.05 -17.72 19.89
C CYS A 587 10.96 -18.21 18.93
N THR A 588 11.33 -18.89 17.84
CA THR A 588 10.40 -19.47 16.84
C THR A 588 11.00 -20.73 16.23
N THR A 589 10.20 -21.66 15.69
CA THR A 589 10.74 -22.93 15.17
C THR A 589 11.71 -22.75 14.01
N ASN A 590 12.74 -23.58 13.97
CA ASN A 590 13.58 -23.75 12.80
C ASN A 590 13.00 -24.82 11.87
N ASN A 591 12.24 -24.40 10.87
CA ASN A 591 11.65 -25.31 9.88
C ASN A 591 12.70 -26.01 8.97
N GLN A 592 14.00 -25.70 9.12
CA GLN A 592 15.12 -26.38 8.45
C GLN A 592 15.92 -27.33 9.35
N ALA A 593 15.63 -27.40 10.67
CA ALA A 593 16.37 -28.26 11.59
C ALA A 593 15.63 -29.59 11.86
N ALA A 594 16.34 -30.71 11.70
CA ALA A 594 15.78 -32.05 11.86
C ALA A 594 15.41 -32.43 13.31
N ASP A 595 15.77 -31.59 14.29
CA ASP A 595 15.50 -31.76 15.73
C ASP A 595 14.37 -30.85 16.26
N GLY A 596 13.81 -29.96 15.43
CA GLY A 596 12.77 -29.02 15.83
C GLY A 596 13.25 -27.88 16.75
N GLY A 597 14.56 -27.59 16.79
CA GLY A 597 15.12 -26.50 17.61
C GLY A 597 14.50 -25.12 17.29
N LEU A 598 14.48 -24.22 18.27
CA LEU A 598 14.01 -22.84 18.10
C LEU A 598 15.13 -21.90 17.64
N LEU A 599 14.90 -21.14 16.58
CA LEU A 599 15.69 -19.96 16.21
C LEU A 599 15.48 -18.85 17.23
N ARG A 600 16.58 -18.21 17.64
CA ARG A 600 16.58 -16.99 18.47
C ARG A 600 16.83 -15.77 17.59
N TYR A 601 15.98 -14.75 17.73
CA TYR A 601 16.20 -13.42 17.18
C TYR A 601 16.34 -12.40 18.32
N ASP A 602 17.36 -11.55 18.23
CA ASP A 602 17.72 -10.58 19.27
C ASP A 602 17.22 -9.18 18.95
N PHE A 603 16.72 -8.49 19.99
CA PHE A 603 16.21 -7.14 19.90
C PHE A 603 16.68 -6.25 21.04
N VAL A 604 16.70 -4.96 20.76
CA VAL A 604 16.87 -3.89 21.73
C VAL A 604 15.68 -2.93 21.60
N CYS A 605 15.10 -2.54 22.72
CA CYS A 605 14.09 -1.49 22.76
C CYS A 605 14.69 -0.12 22.40
N PRO A 606 13.90 0.79 21.81
CA PRO A 606 14.34 2.15 21.56
C PRO A 606 14.84 2.86 22.81
N ALA A 607 15.69 3.88 22.64
CA ALA A 607 16.28 4.62 23.76
C ALA A 607 15.21 5.14 24.74
N ASN A 608 15.42 4.87 26.04
CA ASN A 608 14.50 5.14 27.17
C ASN A 608 13.27 4.21 27.29
N TYR A 609 13.25 3.09 26.57
CA TYR A 609 12.22 2.05 26.71
C TYR A 609 12.81 0.76 27.28
N ALA A 610 11.98 0.01 27.99
CA ALA A 610 12.28 -1.32 28.54
C ALA A 610 11.19 -2.32 28.13
N PHE A 611 11.54 -3.57 27.92
CA PHE A 611 10.57 -4.59 27.52
C PHE A 611 9.71 -5.03 28.71
N SER A 612 8.39 -4.95 28.52
CA SER A 612 7.36 -5.28 29.51
C SER A 612 6.84 -6.68 29.27
N MET A 613 7.07 -7.61 30.21
CA MET A 613 6.53 -8.97 30.16
C MET A 613 5.01 -9.02 30.40
N THR A 614 4.38 -7.90 30.79
CA THR A 614 2.93 -7.80 31.02
C THR A 614 2.18 -7.46 29.73
N THR A 615 2.78 -6.63 28.86
CA THR A 615 2.15 -6.17 27.61
C THR A 615 2.86 -6.66 26.34
N CYS A 616 3.99 -7.36 26.52
CA CYS A 616 4.85 -7.96 25.49
C CYS A 616 5.42 -6.94 24.50
N ARG A 617 5.75 -5.74 24.99
CA ARG A 617 6.14 -4.56 24.21
C ARG A 617 7.24 -3.77 24.92
N CYS A 618 7.97 -2.97 24.16
CA CYS A 618 8.82 -1.91 24.72
C CYS A 618 7.95 -0.76 25.26
N GLU A 619 8.10 -0.45 26.55
CA GLU A 619 7.36 0.60 27.26
C GLU A 619 8.31 1.63 27.87
N LEU A 620 7.86 2.87 28.03
CA LEU A 620 8.65 3.98 28.54
C LEU A 620 8.95 3.76 30.03
N GLY A 621 10.23 3.54 30.38
CA GLY A 621 10.60 3.10 31.73
C GLY A 621 12.09 3.22 32.02
N GLN A 622 12.44 3.44 33.30
CA GLN A 622 13.84 3.52 33.73
C GLN A 622 14.45 2.11 33.80
N SER A 623 15.66 1.95 33.28
CA SER A 623 16.38 0.66 33.14
C SER A 623 16.86 0.03 34.47
N HIS A 624 16.40 0.51 35.61
CA HIS A 624 17.09 0.32 36.89
C HIS A 624 16.57 -0.82 37.79
N THR A 625 15.50 -1.55 37.43
CA THR A 625 14.99 -2.67 38.26
C THR A 625 14.49 -3.88 37.45
N CYS A 626 15.41 -4.71 36.96
CA CYS A 626 15.08 -5.95 36.25
C CYS A 626 14.65 -7.14 37.14
N HIS A 627 14.74 -7.00 38.47
CA HIS A 627 14.73 -8.13 39.41
C HIS A 627 13.35 -8.65 39.87
N THR A 628 12.23 -8.08 39.43
CA THR A 628 10.89 -8.62 39.74
C THR A 628 10.51 -9.75 38.79
N LEU A 629 10.83 -10.99 39.20
CA LEU A 629 10.39 -12.23 38.56
C LEU A 629 8.87 -12.42 38.68
N THR A 630 8.11 -11.88 37.73
CA THR A 630 6.75 -12.37 37.43
C THR A 630 6.86 -13.52 36.42
N LYS A 631 6.31 -14.69 36.77
CA LYS A 631 6.31 -15.93 35.96
C LYS A 631 5.32 -15.89 34.78
N THR A 632 5.11 -14.71 34.19
CA THR A 632 4.36 -14.54 32.95
C THR A 632 5.37 -14.43 31.81
N ASP A 633 5.69 -15.58 31.22
CA ASP A 633 6.27 -15.61 29.88
C ASP A 633 5.31 -14.92 28.90
N CYS A 634 5.83 -14.18 27.90
CA CYS A 634 5.03 -13.61 26.82
C CYS A 634 4.68 -14.69 25.79
N LEU A 635 3.92 -15.66 26.28
CA LEU A 635 3.31 -16.73 25.51
C LEU A 635 2.19 -16.13 24.67
N LEU A 636 2.21 -16.44 23.39
CA LEU A 636 1.15 -16.12 22.46
C LEU A 636 0.05 -17.18 22.68
N LEU A 637 -0.99 -16.79 23.44
CA LEU A 637 -2.19 -17.58 23.75
C LEU A 637 -3.14 -17.73 22.55
#